data_AF-A0A2N3N9R1-F1
#
_entry.id   AF-A0A2N3N9R1-F1
#
_cell.length_a   1.000
_cell.length_b   1.000
_cell.length_c   1.000
_cell.angle_alpha   90.00
_cell.angle_beta   90.00
_cell.angle_gamma   90.00
#
_symmetry.space_group_name_H-M   'P 1'
#
loop_
_entity.id
_entity.type
_entity.pdbx_description
1 polymer ?
#
loop_
_entity_poly.entity_id
_entity_poly.type
_entity_poly.pdbx_seq_one_letter_code
_entity_poly.pdbx_strand_id
1 'polypeptide(L)'
;MLSERWPLIIAGAAAFLGMTVLHYLCEWRVLTSIPHLGSEIGDVKKRRMAYIWGAPRLYGKGYKKRQLRHRRVSQVSQRAPETPLPDNVGSLQAALLEIVKAKHTNLSFENGMEIARIIKADLNPALVRLNPIIAEEVNEAFRRELQIGDDWTEFNCHGKVLGNISMISGKVVVGPELCHNEECLDAFIKYTTEVMTAPEDMLQWLMEAHLKPGKVDGIVCIEKLQFGLSFAAIHTGSLFTTKHALAESGGNFTSQALQKMKKLDNFLRETARVTPQGFTSFHRKLLKTITLSSGQVLPAGSKIEIPTISPNFDNDVFANSEKFDAFQYSRAREVALHEKGARAAGATAATQFISVSPTNLVFGYGRHACPGRFFAVNEIKIIVANVLLKSDVKNADPDAGRLPNVEFASMYTSDGTKSLLFRNIQLCPSSEGPAPTTAPSHADPRSVPKADQIASLVLQQFFSLPKKRKPAIRDTGVHEWTPLSSIVAERAGELRCLSIATGMKCLPAAKLKEASGNGLHDWHAEILAIRAFNHYLLSEAVKLSQSTGENGESFILQWATPADREAVSQPFTIRNDVKLYMYSSEAPCKNLYLPQSSSATSRTSLILIVSPPVQGGDASMELTMSAQEDPTPWVVPTSSDQGGAVPSASPSQLPGRQYFSNLGIVRRKPSRPDAPPTLSKSCSDKLALAQATSLLSSLASLLINPANAYLSALILPQPAYVPGAFQRCFSDRMGKVRNATWEGGYRFRPLNPLTTSVEFNFSKREVTARSGGKIAPCNVSAVWGTHSLEEGLVSGVIQGRKAFQERAASALSRRRLWELAVDAAGLLGEEGENIREALRGESYGSVKENGLLKARRRVKEAVWEEALKGWAKNAGDEGFTLGNNT
;
A
#
# COMPACT_ATOMS: atom_id res chain seq x y z
N MET A 1 9.31 -99.55 9.63
CA MET A 1 8.99 -98.36 8.80
C MET A 1 8.16 -97.27 9.50
N LEU A 2 7.33 -97.54 10.52
CA LEU A 2 6.59 -96.47 11.23
C LEU A 2 7.35 -95.85 12.42
N SER A 3 8.35 -96.53 12.99
CA SER A 3 9.13 -96.05 14.15
C SER A 3 10.05 -94.85 13.85
N GLU A 4 10.57 -94.72 12.63
CA GLU A 4 11.59 -93.72 12.27
C GLU A 4 11.00 -92.36 11.84
N ARG A 5 9.67 -92.27 11.67
CA ARG A 5 9.00 -91.07 11.13
C ARG A 5 8.37 -90.16 12.20
N TRP A 6 8.47 -90.53 13.48
CA TRP A 6 7.94 -89.70 14.58
C TRP A 6 8.49 -88.26 14.62
N PRO A 7 9.77 -87.95 14.28
CA PRO A 7 10.27 -86.58 14.33
C PRO A 7 9.63 -85.68 13.26
N LEU A 8 9.35 -86.26 12.09
CA LEU A 8 8.64 -85.59 10.99
C LEU A 8 7.17 -85.33 11.33
N ILE A 9 6.52 -86.26 12.03
CA ILE A 9 5.14 -86.08 12.51
C ILE A 9 5.07 -84.97 13.56
N ILE A 10 6.02 -84.91 14.50
CA ILE A 10 6.08 -83.81 15.49
C ILE A 10 6.45 -82.48 14.85
N ALA A 11 7.42 -82.44 13.93
CA ALA A 11 7.74 -81.22 13.19
C ALA A 11 6.52 -80.70 12.39
N GLY A 12 5.77 -81.60 11.75
CA GLY A 12 4.51 -81.28 11.08
C GLY A 12 3.43 -80.77 12.03
N ALA A 13 3.23 -81.43 13.17
CA ALA A 13 2.27 -81.00 14.19
C ALA A 13 2.63 -79.65 14.82
N ALA A 14 3.91 -79.41 15.11
CA ALA A 14 4.41 -78.14 15.63
C ALA A 14 4.29 -77.01 14.60
N ALA A 15 4.57 -77.28 13.32
CA ALA A 15 4.37 -76.32 12.23
C ALA A 15 2.87 -76.01 12.03
N PHE A 16 2.00 -77.00 12.10
CA PHE A 16 0.55 -76.80 12.00
C PHE A 16 0.00 -76.00 13.19
N LEU A 17 0.42 -76.33 14.42
CA LEU A 17 0.07 -75.58 15.64
C LEU A 17 0.59 -74.14 15.55
N GLY A 18 1.83 -73.95 15.10
CA GLY A 18 2.42 -72.64 14.86
C GLY A 18 1.65 -71.81 13.83
N MET A 19 1.25 -72.42 12.71
CA MET A 19 0.44 -71.75 11.68
C MET A 19 -0.97 -71.42 12.16
N THR A 20 -1.62 -72.30 12.92
CA THR A 20 -2.96 -72.03 13.48
C THR A 20 -2.92 -70.95 14.58
N VAL A 21 -1.89 -70.94 15.43
CA VAL A 21 -1.69 -69.87 16.42
C VAL A 21 -1.34 -68.54 15.72
N LEU A 22 -0.46 -68.55 14.71
CA LEU A 22 -0.13 -67.36 13.93
C LEU A 22 -1.36 -66.82 13.17
N HIS A 23 -2.16 -67.70 12.57
CA HIS A 23 -3.42 -67.35 11.91
C HIS A 23 -4.40 -66.76 12.92
N TYR A 24 -4.60 -67.38 14.09
CA TYR A 24 -5.50 -66.87 15.12
C TYR A 24 -5.04 -65.52 15.71
N LEU A 25 -3.73 -65.29 15.87
CA LEU A 25 -3.17 -64.00 16.29
C LEU A 25 -3.28 -62.92 15.19
N CYS A 26 -3.14 -63.29 13.92
CA CYS A 26 -3.38 -62.42 12.78
C CYS A 26 -4.86 -62.07 12.62
N GLU A 27 -5.76 -63.05 12.68
CA GLU A 27 -7.22 -62.83 12.66
C GLU A 27 -7.66 -61.99 13.86
N TRP A 28 -7.14 -62.21 15.06
CA TRP A 28 -7.48 -61.38 16.23
C TRP A 28 -7.07 -59.92 16.00
N ARG A 29 -5.89 -59.67 15.39
CA ARG A 29 -5.48 -58.31 14.98
C ARG A 29 -6.43 -57.71 13.94
N VAL A 30 -6.82 -58.46 12.90
CA VAL A 30 -7.79 -58.01 11.89
C VAL A 30 -9.17 -57.75 12.49
N LEU A 31 -9.61 -58.58 13.44
CA LEU A 31 -10.86 -58.35 14.17
C LEU A 31 -10.76 -57.09 15.04
N THR A 32 -9.61 -56.80 15.66
CA THR A 32 -9.49 -55.60 16.52
C THR A 32 -9.70 -54.28 15.80
N SER A 33 -9.39 -54.18 14.50
CA SER A 33 -9.56 -52.98 13.69
C SER A 33 -10.97 -52.80 13.09
N ILE A 34 -11.86 -53.79 13.21
CA ILE A 34 -13.24 -53.69 12.71
C ILE A 34 -14.11 -52.84 13.68
N PRO A 35 -14.78 -51.78 13.19
CA PRO A 35 -15.55 -50.86 14.03
C PRO A 35 -16.83 -51.48 14.58
N HIS A 36 -17.20 -51.08 15.81
CA HIS A 36 -18.41 -51.54 16.49
C HIS A 36 -19.59 -50.60 16.26
N LEU A 37 -20.56 -51.03 15.45
CA LEU A 37 -21.81 -50.31 15.20
C LEU A 37 -23.00 -51.16 15.67
N GLY A 38 -24.02 -50.48 16.21
CA GLY A 38 -25.24 -51.12 16.74
C GLY A 38 -25.03 -51.79 18.10
N SER A 39 -25.16 -51.03 19.19
CA SER A 39 -25.12 -51.54 20.58
C SER A 39 -26.18 -52.62 20.83
N GLU A 40 -27.30 -52.53 20.12
CA GLU A 40 -28.44 -53.45 20.11
C GLU A 40 -28.15 -54.84 19.52
N ILE A 41 -27.00 -55.04 18.84
CA ILE A 41 -26.61 -56.31 18.20
C ILE A 41 -25.88 -57.25 19.20
N GLY A 42 -25.88 -56.91 20.49
CA GLY A 42 -25.29 -57.72 21.55
C GLY A 42 -23.79 -57.51 21.72
N ASP A 43 -23.05 -58.58 21.99
CA ASP A 43 -21.64 -58.51 22.39
C ASP A 43 -20.66 -58.07 21.29
N VAL A 44 -19.43 -57.75 21.71
CA VAL A 44 -18.32 -57.27 20.88
C VAL A 44 -17.97 -58.22 19.73
N LYS A 45 -18.16 -59.54 19.90
CA LYS A 45 -17.85 -60.54 18.87
C LYS A 45 -18.98 -60.64 17.85
N LYS A 46 -20.24 -60.67 18.30
CA LYS A 46 -21.43 -60.65 17.45
C LYS A 46 -21.52 -59.37 16.61
N ARG A 47 -21.20 -58.21 17.18
CA ARG A 47 -21.14 -56.92 16.45
C ARG A 47 -20.13 -56.94 15.29
N ARG A 48 -18.94 -57.53 15.50
CA ARG A 48 -17.92 -57.68 14.43
C ARG A 48 -18.35 -58.66 13.35
N MET A 49 -18.97 -59.79 13.71
CA MET A 49 -19.49 -60.74 12.73
C MET A 49 -20.65 -60.15 11.91
N ALA A 50 -21.54 -59.38 12.54
CA ALA A 50 -22.60 -58.66 11.83
C ALA A 50 -22.05 -57.63 10.84
N TYR A 51 -20.92 -56.99 11.14
CA TYR A 51 -20.23 -56.12 10.19
C TYR A 51 -19.65 -56.90 9.01
N ILE A 52 -18.91 -57.99 9.25
CA ILE A 52 -18.28 -58.79 8.18
C ILE A 52 -19.32 -59.37 7.20
N TRP A 53 -20.39 -59.98 7.72
CA TRP A 53 -21.41 -60.65 6.91
C TRP A 53 -22.58 -59.75 6.46
N GLY A 54 -22.63 -58.50 6.95
CA GLY A 54 -23.79 -57.62 6.80
C GLY A 54 -23.47 -56.16 6.50
N ALA A 55 -22.21 -55.79 6.27
CA ALA A 55 -21.79 -54.40 6.05
C ALA A 55 -22.70 -53.61 5.09
N PRO A 56 -23.02 -54.07 3.85
CA PRO A 56 -23.88 -53.30 2.94
C PRO A 56 -25.27 -53.01 3.51
N ARG A 57 -25.87 -53.96 4.24
CA ARG A 57 -27.17 -53.78 4.91
C ARG A 57 -27.06 -52.87 6.14
N LEU A 58 -25.95 -52.90 6.87
CA LEU A 58 -25.69 -52.01 8.02
C LEU A 58 -25.43 -50.57 7.57
N TYR A 59 -24.64 -50.37 6.51
CA TYR A 59 -24.46 -49.06 5.85
C TYR A 59 -25.78 -48.55 5.28
N GLY A 60 -26.54 -49.39 4.54
CA GLY A 60 -27.85 -49.01 3.99
C GLY A 60 -28.89 -48.66 5.07
N LYS A 61 -28.94 -49.40 6.19
CA LYS A 61 -29.77 -49.02 7.35
C LYS A 61 -29.27 -47.74 8.01
N GLY A 62 -27.96 -47.57 8.18
CA GLY A 62 -27.37 -46.36 8.76
C GLY A 62 -27.66 -45.11 7.93
N TYR A 63 -27.58 -45.23 6.60
CA TYR A 63 -27.87 -44.18 5.62
C TYR A 63 -29.36 -43.78 5.67
N LYS A 64 -30.28 -44.75 5.55
CA LYS A 64 -31.73 -44.48 5.66
C LYS A 64 -32.16 -43.95 7.02
N LYS A 65 -31.49 -44.34 8.11
CA LYS A 65 -31.80 -43.89 9.49
C LYS A 65 -31.11 -42.56 9.87
N ARG A 66 -30.30 -41.97 8.97
CA ARG A 66 -29.59 -40.69 9.16
C ARG A 66 -29.70 -39.74 7.96
N GLN A 67 -30.80 -39.75 7.23
CA GLN A 67 -31.09 -38.66 6.27
C GLN A 67 -31.22 -37.29 6.95
N LEU A 68 -31.34 -37.24 8.29
CA LEU A 68 -31.21 -36.04 9.11
C LEU A 68 -30.30 -36.33 10.32
N ARG A 69 -29.50 -35.32 10.70
CA ARG A 69 -28.61 -35.24 11.89
C ARG A 69 -27.25 -35.99 11.81
N HIS A 70 -26.24 -35.19 11.49
CA HIS A 70 -24.80 -35.23 11.84
C HIS A 70 -24.09 -36.57 12.14
N ARG A 71 -22.92 -36.75 11.52
CA ARG A 71 -21.91 -37.73 11.99
C ARG A 71 -21.54 -37.39 13.45
N ARG A 72 -21.34 -38.44 14.26
CA ARG A 72 -21.18 -38.35 15.72
C ARG A 72 -19.83 -37.73 16.06
N VAL A 73 -19.77 -36.40 16.19
CA VAL A 73 -18.69 -35.72 16.91
C VAL A 73 -18.69 -36.29 18.33
N SER A 74 -17.55 -36.83 18.78
CA SER A 74 -17.36 -37.09 20.20
C SER A 74 -17.32 -35.74 20.92
N GLN A 75 -18.39 -35.38 21.63
CA GLN A 75 -18.38 -34.23 22.53
C GLN A 75 -17.29 -34.44 23.58
N VAL A 76 -16.14 -33.80 23.37
CA VAL A 76 -15.21 -33.47 24.44
C VAL A 76 -15.72 -32.16 25.00
N SER A 77 -16.46 -32.21 26.11
CA SER A 77 -17.05 -31.03 26.77
C SER A 77 -16.03 -30.19 27.55
N GLN A 78 -14.75 -30.29 27.19
CA GLN A 78 -13.65 -29.59 27.82
C GLN A 78 -12.86 -28.84 26.75
N ARG A 79 -12.45 -27.61 27.08
CA ARG A 79 -11.71 -26.74 26.16
C ARG A 79 -10.55 -27.51 25.53
N ALA A 80 -10.49 -27.51 24.20
CA ALA A 80 -9.32 -27.98 23.47
C ALA A 80 -8.08 -27.24 24.02
N PRO A 81 -6.91 -27.91 24.09
CA PRO A 81 -5.72 -27.29 24.65
C PRO A 81 -5.43 -25.95 23.97
N GLU A 82 -5.31 -24.89 24.77
CA GLU A 82 -5.05 -23.52 24.30
C GLU A 82 -3.66 -23.41 23.62
N THR A 83 -2.79 -24.41 23.85
CA THR A 83 -1.50 -24.61 23.21
C THR A 83 -1.60 -25.42 21.91
N PRO A 84 -1.10 -24.92 20.76
CA PRO A 84 -1.02 -25.70 19.53
C PRO A 84 -0.18 -26.97 19.70
N LEU A 85 -0.68 -28.12 19.22
CA LEU A 85 0.12 -29.33 19.12
C LEU A 85 1.29 -29.12 18.13
N PRO A 86 2.52 -29.55 18.46
CA PRO A 86 3.63 -29.58 17.51
C PRO A 86 3.29 -30.39 16.25
N ASP A 87 3.77 -29.96 15.07
CA ASP A 87 3.45 -30.61 13.78
C ASP A 87 3.97 -32.07 13.69
N ASN A 88 4.96 -32.45 14.50
CA ASN A 88 5.47 -33.82 14.65
C ASN A 88 4.61 -34.71 15.57
N VAL A 89 3.54 -34.15 16.15
CA VAL A 89 2.52 -34.84 16.97
C VAL A 89 1.15 -34.78 16.29
N GLY A 90 0.70 -33.59 15.89
CA GLY A 90 -0.54 -33.37 15.14
C GLY A 90 -0.27 -32.67 13.83
N SER A 91 -0.28 -33.41 12.71
CA SER A 91 0.14 -32.90 11.40
C SER A 91 -1.04 -32.45 10.54
N LEU A 92 -0.96 -31.21 10.03
CA LEU A 92 -1.84 -30.72 8.96
C LEU A 92 -1.52 -31.41 7.63
N GLN A 93 -0.23 -31.56 7.32
CA GLN A 93 0.25 -32.19 6.09
C GLN A 93 -0.29 -33.61 5.92
N ALA A 94 -0.21 -34.43 6.98
CA ALA A 94 -0.73 -35.80 6.95
C ALA A 94 -2.27 -35.88 6.90
N ALA A 95 -2.98 -34.82 7.29
CA ALA A 95 -4.43 -34.71 7.09
C ALA A 95 -4.75 -34.33 5.64
N LEU A 96 -4.05 -33.34 5.07
CA LEU A 96 -4.24 -32.88 3.68
C LEU A 96 -3.94 -34.01 2.67
N LEU A 97 -2.83 -34.74 2.85
CA LEU A 97 -2.48 -35.90 2.03
C LEU A 97 -3.54 -37.02 2.08
N GLU A 98 -4.34 -37.10 3.15
CA GLU A 98 -5.43 -38.07 3.26
C GLU A 98 -6.74 -37.56 2.64
N ILE A 99 -7.00 -36.24 2.69
CA ILE A 99 -8.13 -35.58 2.03
C ILE A 99 -7.98 -35.74 0.50
N VAL A 100 -6.83 -35.37 -0.05
CA VAL A 100 -6.51 -35.47 -1.49
C VAL A 100 -6.13 -36.88 -1.96
N LYS A 101 -6.24 -37.88 -1.07
CA LYS A 101 -5.90 -39.29 -1.30
C LYS A 101 -4.54 -39.47 -2.00
N ALA A 102 -3.51 -38.74 -1.57
CA ALA A 102 -2.20 -38.62 -2.21
C ALA A 102 -1.55 -39.95 -2.65
N LYS A 103 -1.77 -41.02 -1.89
CA LYS A 103 -1.30 -42.39 -2.18
C LYS A 103 -1.87 -42.98 -3.49
N HIS A 104 -3.02 -42.50 -3.93
CA HIS A 104 -3.77 -42.98 -5.10
C HIS A 104 -3.79 -41.95 -6.24
N THR A 105 -3.72 -40.66 -5.91
CA THR A 105 -3.71 -39.55 -6.88
C THR A 105 -2.30 -39.13 -7.35
N ASN A 106 -1.23 -39.68 -6.76
CA ASN A 106 0.18 -39.26 -6.97
C ASN A 106 0.45 -37.77 -6.68
N LEU A 107 -0.48 -37.11 -5.97
CA LEU A 107 -0.38 -35.74 -5.48
C LEU A 107 0.43 -35.68 -4.19
N SER A 108 1.77 -35.71 -4.33
CA SER A 108 2.65 -35.41 -3.20
C SER A 108 2.73 -33.90 -2.98
N PHE A 109 2.26 -33.46 -1.82
CA PHE A 109 2.38 -32.08 -1.33
C PHE A 109 3.63 -31.90 -0.45
N GLU A 110 4.73 -32.64 -0.68
CA GLU A 110 5.97 -32.59 0.13
C GLU A 110 6.44 -31.16 0.48
N ASN A 111 6.25 -30.21 -0.44
CA ASN A 111 6.62 -28.79 -0.29
C ASN A 111 5.47 -27.86 0.15
N GLY A 112 4.36 -28.37 0.71
CA GLY A 112 3.19 -27.56 1.08
C GLY A 112 3.47 -26.44 2.10
N MET A 113 4.44 -26.66 3.00
CA MET A 113 4.96 -25.62 3.90
C MET A 113 5.70 -24.49 3.15
N GLU A 114 6.35 -24.81 2.03
CA GLU A 114 7.08 -23.85 1.20
C GLU A 114 6.12 -22.98 0.39
N ILE A 115 5.05 -23.57 -0.16
CA ILE A 115 3.94 -22.82 -0.77
C ILE A 115 3.38 -21.79 0.21
N ALA A 116 3.11 -22.20 1.45
CA ALA A 116 2.62 -21.30 2.48
C ALA A 116 3.63 -20.21 2.91
N ARG A 117 4.93 -20.43 2.72
CA ARG A 117 5.99 -19.41 2.89
C ARG A 117 6.01 -18.44 1.72
N ILE A 118 6.07 -18.92 0.49
CA ILE A 118 6.06 -18.11 -0.76
C ILE A 118 4.82 -17.22 -0.80
N ILE A 119 3.64 -17.74 -0.45
CA ILE A 119 2.42 -16.91 -0.39
C ILE A 119 2.55 -15.79 0.67
N LYS A 120 3.15 -16.07 1.82
CA LYS A 120 3.32 -15.08 2.91
C LYS A 120 4.45 -14.07 2.63
N ALA A 121 5.53 -14.49 1.97
CA ALA A 121 6.73 -13.69 1.72
C ALA A 121 6.66 -12.89 0.41
N ASP A 122 6.06 -13.45 -0.64
CA ASP A 122 6.09 -12.91 -2.00
C ASP A 122 4.70 -12.45 -2.47
N LEU A 123 3.69 -13.35 -2.45
CA LEU A 123 2.35 -13.04 -2.98
C LEU A 123 1.63 -11.96 -2.15
N ASN A 124 1.57 -12.13 -0.82
CA ASN A 124 0.84 -11.20 0.05
C ASN A 124 1.42 -9.77 0.02
N PRO A 125 2.75 -9.55 0.06
CA PRO A 125 3.33 -8.21 -0.16
C PRO A 125 3.13 -7.68 -1.59
N ALA A 126 3.05 -8.57 -2.59
CA ALA A 126 2.79 -8.17 -3.97
C ALA A 126 1.35 -7.67 -4.23
N LEU A 127 0.37 -7.93 -3.36
CA LEU A 127 -1.05 -7.61 -3.59
C LEU A 127 -1.32 -6.14 -3.91
N VAL A 128 -0.54 -5.20 -3.36
CA VAL A 128 -0.69 -3.77 -3.69
C VAL A 128 -0.41 -3.47 -5.16
N ARG A 129 0.54 -4.21 -5.77
CA ARG A 129 0.85 -4.20 -7.21
C ARG A 129 -0.12 -5.05 -8.02
N LEU A 130 -0.56 -6.19 -7.48
CA LEU A 130 -1.38 -7.15 -8.22
C LEU A 130 -2.86 -6.73 -8.28
N ASN A 131 -3.40 -6.00 -7.31
CA ASN A 131 -4.82 -5.63 -7.29
C ASN A 131 -5.32 -4.89 -8.56
N PRO A 132 -4.58 -3.95 -9.18
CA PRO A 132 -4.93 -3.40 -10.50
C PRO A 132 -4.95 -4.45 -11.61
N ILE A 133 -3.98 -5.38 -11.64
CA ILE A 133 -3.88 -6.46 -12.64
C ILE A 133 -5.03 -7.47 -12.45
N ILE A 134 -5.33 -7.83 -11.20
CA ILE A 134 -6.50 -8.65 -10.82
C ILE A 134 -7.78 -7.97 -11.27
N ALA A 135 -7.90 -6.64 -11.15
CA ALA A 135 -9.08 -5.91 -11.59
C ALA A 135 -9.23 -5.79 -13.11
N GLU A 136 -8.12 -5.61 -13.83
CA GLU A 136 -8.10 -5.68 -15.29
C GLU A 136 -8.46 -7.09 -15.77
N GLU A 137 -7.91 -8.12 -15.15
CA GLU A 137 -8.20 -9.53 -15.45
C GLU A 137 -9.65 -9.90 -15.10
N VAL A 138 -10.21 -9.39 -14.00
CA VAL A 138 -11.65 -9.54 -13.70
C VAL A 138 -12.50 -8.91 -14.80
N ASN A 139 -12.11 -7.76 -15.35
CA ASN A 139 -12.85 -7.15 -16.47
C ASN A 139 -12.79 -8.01 -17.74
N GLU A 140 -11.63 -8.60 -18.02
CA GLU A 140 -11.41 -9.49 -19.16
C GLU A 140 -12.18 -10.79 -19.03
N ALA A 141 -12.02 -11.46 -17.88
CA ALA A 141 -12.71 -12.69 -17.52
C ALA A 141 -14.24 -12.50 -17.52
N PHE A 142 -14.75 -11.37 -17.03
CA PHE A 142 -16.17 -11.03 -17.14
C PHE A 142 -16.58 -10.90 -18.61
N ARG A 143 -15.83 -10.20 -19.47
CA ARG A 143 -16.20 -10.04 -20.87
C ARG A 143 -16.20 -11.38 -21.65
N ARG A 144 -15.29 -12.30 -21.30
CA ARG A 144 -15.18 -13.63 -21.92
C ARG A 144 -16.29 -14.58 -21.44
N GLU A 145 -16.51 -14.65 -20.12
CA GLU A 145 -17.44 -15.60 -19.50
C GLU A 145 -18.88 -15.12 -19.45
N LEU A 146 -19.07 -13.84 -19.12
CA LEU A 146 -20.34 -13.18 -18.87
C LEU A 146 -20.58 -12.13 -19.96
N GLN A 147 -21.04 -12.60 -21.12
CA GLN A 147 -21.39 -11.79 -22.29
C GLN A 147 -22.71 -11.03 -22.03
N ILE A 148 -22.68 -10.10 -21.07
CA ILE A 148 -23.84 -9.36 -20.59
C ILE A 148 -24.15 -8.23 -21.59
N GLY A 149 -25.30 -8.34 -22.24
CA GLY A 149 -25.88 -7.29 -23.08
C GLY A 149 -26.83 -6.40 -22.29
N ASP A 150 -27.53 -5.50 -23.01
CA ASP A 150 -28.51 -4.59 -22.40
C ASP A 150 -29.85 -5.28 -22.07
N ASP A 151 -30.09 -6.44 -22.70
CA ASP A 151 -31.19 -7.35 -22.40
C ASP A 151 -30.83 -8.38 -21.32
N TRP A 152 -31.86 -9.02 -20.75
CA TRP A 152 -31.69 -10.05 -19.72
C TRP A 152 -31.20 -11.37 -20.31
N THR A 153 -29.95 -11.73 -20.03
CA THR A 153 -29.32 -13.02 -20.39
C THR A 153 -29.25 -13.95 -19.19
N GLU A 154 -29.61 -15.22 -19.38
CA GLU A 154 -29.54 -16.26 -18.35
C GLU A 154 -28.14 -16.89 -18.29
N PHE A 155 -27.57 -16.98 -17.08
CA PHE A 155 -26.28 -17.62 -16.84
C PHE A 155 -26.34 -18.62 -15.69
N ASN A 156 -25.77 -19.82 -15.91
CA ASN A 156 -25.41 -20.72 -14.84
C ASN A 156 -24.17 -20.16 -14.11
N CYS A 157 -24.38 -19.55 -12.94
CA CYS A 157 -23.33 -18.82 -12.26
C CYS A 157 -22.20 -19.70 -11.74
N HIS A 158 -22.44 -20.98 -11.43
CA HIS A 158 -21.44 -21.86 -10.83
C HIS A 158 -20.26 -22.08 -11.77
N GLY A 159 -20.51 -22.54 -13.00
CA GLY A 159 -19.46 -22.73 -14.00
C GLY A 159 -18.75 -21.41 -14.36
N LYS A 160 -19.52 -20.32 -14.50
CA LYS A 160 -19.00 -19.00 -14.87
C LYS A 160 -18.11 -18.37 -13.79
N VAL A 161 -18.43 -18.56 -12.51
CA VAL A 161 -17.58 -18.10 -11.40
C VAL A 161 -16.29 -18.92 -11.32
N LEU A 162 -16.34 -20.24 -11.54
CA LEU A 162 -15.13 -21.09 -11.60
C LEU A 162 -14.20 -20.69 -12.76
N GLY A 163 -14.75 -20.42 -13.96
CA GLY A 163 -13.98 -19.93 -15.10
C GLY A 163 -13.30 -18.58 -14.82
N ASN A 164 -14.04 -17.63 -14.25
CA ASN A 164 -13.51 -16.34 -13.83
C ASN A 164 -12.32 -16.49 -12.85
N ILE A 165 -12.52 -17.21 -11.74
CA ILE A 165 -11.46 -17.38 -10.72
C ILE A 165 -10.25 -18.11 -11.32
N SER A 166 -10.46 -19.08 -12.20
CA SER A 166 -9.36 -19.81 -12.87
C SER A 166 -8.50 -18.89 -13.73
N MET A 167 -9.09 -17.96 -14.49
CA MET A 167 -8.35 -16.96 -15.25
C MET A 167 -7.63 -15.94 -14.35
N ILE A 168 -8.32 -15.41 -13.33
CA ILE A 168 -7.78 -14.39 -12.41
C ILE A 168 -6.63 -14.94 -11.58
N SER A 169 -6.82 -16.09 -10.96
CA SER A 169 -5.78 -16.80 -10.21
C SER A 169 -4.67 -17.28 -11.16
N GLY A 170 -5.00 -17.76 -12.36
CA GLY A 170 -4.03 -18.13 -13.38
C GLY A 170 -3.10 -16.97 -13.79
N LYS A 171 -3.66 -15.78 -14.01
CA LYS A 171 -2.89 -14.57 -14.37
C LYS A 171 -1.85 -14.19 -13.32
N VAL A 172 -2.09 -14.54 -12.06
CA VAL A 172 -1.21 -14.25 -10.93
C VAL A 172 -0.26 -15.41 -10.58
N VAL A 173 -0.67 -16.65 -10.82
CA VAL A 173 0.07 -17.87 -10.43
C VAL A 173 0.90 -18.47 -11.57
N VAL A 174 0.37 -18.52 -12.80
CA VAL A 174 1.04 -19.12 -13.98
C VAL A 174 1.46 -18.10 -15.03
N GLY A 175 0.88 -16.89 -15.02
CA GLY A 175 1.28 -15.77 -15.89
C GLY A 175 0.33 -15.53 -17.08
N PRO A 176 0.48 -14.39 -17.79
CA PRO A 176 -0.39 -13.98 -18.88
C PRO A 176 -0.40 -14.92 -20.09
N GLU A 177 0.66 -15.70 -20.29
CA GLU A 177 0.80 -16.61 -21.43
C GLU A 177 -0.08 -17.87 -21.30
N LEU A 178 -0.37 -18.28 -20.06
CA LEU A 178 -1.09 -19.52 -19.75
C LEU A 178 -2.49 -19.27 -19.14
N CYS A 179 -2.76 -18.08 -18.59
CA CYS A 179 -4.05 -17.78 -17.97
C CYS A 179 -5.24 -17.75 -18.93
N HIS A 180 -4.99 -17.66 -20.24
CA HIS A 180 -6.03 -17.64 -21.28
C HIS A 180 -6.02 -18.87 -22.20
N ASN A 181 -5.05 -19.77 -22.01
CA ASN A 181 -4.94 -21.01 -22.76
C ASN A 181 -6.07 -21.97 -22.34
N GLU A 182 -6.88 -22.40 -23.32
CA GLU A 182 -8.09 -23.19 -23.05
C GLU A 182 -7.76 -24.59 -22.51
N GLU A 183 -6.70 -25.24 -23.00
CA GLU A 183 -6.26 -26.55 -22.47
C GLU A 183 -5.80 -26.44 -21.00
N CYS A 184 -5.10 -25.37 -20.63
CA CYS A 184 -4.70 -25.11 -19.25
C CYS A 184 -5.91 -24.78 -18.35
N LEU A 185 -6.83 -23.94 -18.81
CA LEU A 185 -8.04 -23.56 -18.06
C LEU A 185 -8.95 -24.77 -17.85
N ASP A 186 -9.23 -25.55 -18.89
CA ASP A 186 -9.98 -26.79 -18.79
C ASP A 186 -9.29 -27.78 -17.85
N ALA A 187 -7.97 -27.93 -17.94
CA ALA A 187 -7.23 -28.78 -17.01
C ALA A 187 -7.38 -28.33 -15.55
N PHE A 188 -7.30 -27.03 -15.24
CA PHE A 188 -7.46 -26.53 -13.86
C PHE A 188 -8.90 -26.64 -13.35
N ILE A 189 -9.90 -26.31 -14.19
CA ILE A 189 -11.32 -26.37 -13.83
C ILE A 189 -11.77 -27.82 -13.66
N LYS A 190 -11.42 -28.69 -14.60
CA LYS A 190 -11.73 -30.13 -14.58
C LYS A 190 -11.07 -30.79 -13.38
N TYR A 191 -9.76 -30.60 -13.18
CA TYR A 191 -9.04 -31.11 -12.01
C TYR A 191 -9.68 -30.68 -10.68
N THR A 192 -10.02 -29.40 -10.54
CA THR A 192 -10.65 -28.88 -9.32
C THR A 192 -12.04 -29.47 -9.11
N THR A 193 -12.84 -29.59 -10.17
CA THR A 193 -14.20 -30.16 -10.10
C THR A 193 -14.16 -31.65 -9.77
N GLU A 194 -13.34 -32.43 -10.49
CA GLU A 194 -13.21 -33.88 -10.31
C GLU A 194 -12.70 -34.26 -8.92
N VAL A 195 -11.71 -33.55 -8.37
CA VAL A 195 -11.24 -33.76 -6.98
C VAL A 195 -12.34 -33.48 -5.96
N MET A 196 -13.26 -32.57 -6.26
CA MET A 196 -14.34 -32.14 -5.36
C MET A 196 -15.61 -33.00 -5.46
N THR A 197 -15.92 -33.55 -6.64
CA THR A 197 -17.13 -34.34 -6.90
C THR A 197 -16.89 -35.84 -7.00
N ALA A 198 -15.63 -36.31 -6.91
CA ALA A 198 -15.30 -37.74 -6.96
C ALA A 198 -16.05 -38.54 -5.86
N PRO A 199 -16.65 -39.69 -6.19
CA PRO A 199 -17.30 -40.57 -5.22
C PRO A 199 -16.29 -41.16 -4.21
N GLU A 200 -16.78 -41.70 -3.08
CA GLU A 200 -15.90 -42.30 -2.04
C GLU A 200 -15.03 -43.47 -2.58
N ASP A 201 -15.39 -44.07 -3.72
CA ASP A 201 -14.54 -44.98 -4.51
C ASP A 201 -13.83 -44.28 -5.68
N MET A 202 -12.93 -43.36 -5.32
CA MET A 202 -12.03 -42.66 -6.23
C MET A 202 -11.11 -43.62 -7.02
N LEU A 203 -10.92 -44.85 -6.54
CA LEU A 203 -9.99 -45.82 -7.13
C LEU A 203 -10.55 -46.42 -8.42
N GLN A 204 -11.82 -46.85 -8.40
CA GLN A 204 -12.55 -47.33 -9.58
C GLN A 204 -12.59 -46.26 -10.68
N TRP A 205 -12.93 -45.02 -10.31
CA TRP A 205 -13.03 -43.89 -11.26
C TRP A 205 -11.68 -43.51 -11.90
N LEU A 206 -10.58 -43.54 -11.13
CA LEU A 206 -9.22 -43.30 -11.64
C LEU A 206 -8.75 -44.37 -12.65
N MET A 207 -9.21 -45.62 -12.50
CA MET A 207 -8.90 -46.70 -13.46
C MET A 207 -9.62 -46.52 -14.80
N GLU A 208 -10.76 -45.82 -14.80
CA GLU A 208 -11.55 -45.53 -16.00
C GLU A 208 -11.04 -44.28 -16.74
N ALA A 209 -10.61 -43.23 -16.01
CA ALA A 209 -10.33 -41.88 -16.53
C ALA A 209 -9.06 -41.69 -17.40
N HIS A 210 -8.19 -42.70 -17.57
CA HIS A 210 -7.14 -42.76 -18.61
C HIS A 210 -6.17 -41.55 -18.76
N LEU A 211 -5.62 -41.02 -17.66
CA LEU A 211 -4.41 -40.18 -17.72
C LEU A 211 -3.19 -41.05 -18.06
N LYS A 212 -2.81 -41.13 -19.34
CA LYS A 212 -1.70 -41.95 -19.84
C LYS A 212 -0.35 -41.50 -19.25
N PRO A 213 0.38 -42.35 -18.49
CA PRO A 213 1.73 -42.04 -18.04
C PRO A 213 2.74 -42.26 -19.17
N GLY A 214 3.69 -41.35 -19.39
CA GLY A 214 4.76 -41.60 -20.38
C GLY A 214 5.69 -40.46 -20.81
N LYS A 215 5.41 -39.19 -20.49
CA LYS A 215 6.32 -38.07 -20.79
C LYS A 215 6.18 -36.92 -19.78
N VAL A 216 7.03 -36.86 -18.76
CA VAL A 216 7.72 -35.64 -18.27
C VAL A 216 8.87 -36.13 -17.37
N ASP A 217 10.11 -35.78 -17.71
CA ASP A 217 11.23 -35.82 -16.76
C ASP A 217 11.61 -34.37 -16.38
N GLY A 218 12.01 -34.15 -15.13
CA GLY A 218 12.50 -32.85 -14.63
C GLY A 218 11.44 -31.76 -14.31
N ILE A 219 10.40 -31.59 -15.13
CA ILE A 219 9.42 -30.48 -14.99
C ILE A 219 8.31 -30.73 -13.93
N VAL A 220 8.09 -31.99 -13.55
CA VAL A 220 6.96 -32.48 -12.71
C VAL A 220 6.78 -31.74 -11.38
N CYS A 221 7.84 -31.19 -10.78
CA CYS A 221 7.73 -30.47 -9.51
C CYS A 221 7.02 -29.11 -9.66
N ILE A 222 7.30 -28.37 -10.73
CA ILE A 222 6.71 -27.05 -10.97
C ILE A 222 5.23 -27.20 -11.34
N GLU A 223 4.89 -28.16 -12.22
CA GLU A 223 3.51 -28.46 -12.58
C GLU A 223 2.66 -28.83 -11.34
N LYS A 224 3.14 -29.74 -10.49
CA LYS A 224 2.43 -30.12 -9.26
C LYS A 224 2.25 -28.95 -8.28
N LEU A 225 3.22 -28.04 -8.19
CA LEU A 225 3.10 -26.81 -7.40
C LEU A 225 2.07 -25.85 -8.00
N GLN A 226 2.02 -25.71 -9.33
CA GLN A 226 1.03 -24.87 -10.03
C GLN A 226 -0.39 -25.43 -9.89
N PHE A 227 -0.62 -26.73 -10.12
CA PHE A 227 -1.92 -27.37 -9.88
C PHE A 227 -2.36 -27.26 -8.41
N GLY A 228 -1.42 -27.41 -7.45
CA GLY A 228 -1.70 -27.23 -6.03
C GLY A 228 -2.09 -25.79 -5.64
N LEU A 229 -1.43 -24.79 -6.23
CA LEU A 229 -1.76 -23.37 -6.06
C LEU A 229 -3.11 -23.01 -6.69
N SER A 230 -3.36 -23.44 -7.93
CA SER A 230 -4.63 -23.21 -8.65
C SER A 230 -5.81 -23.83 -7.89
N PHE A 231 -5.68 -25.08 -7.44
CA PHE A 231 -6.70 -25.74 -6.60
C PHE A 231 -7.00 -24.97 -5.31
N ALA A 232 -5.96 -24.53 -4.59
CA ALA A 232 -6.13 -23.77 -3.35
C ALA A 232 -6.82 -22.41 -3.58
N ALA A 233 -6.57 -21.76 -4.72
CA ALA A 233 -7.23 -20.50 -5.08
C ALA A 233 -8.70 -20.72 -5.50
N ILE A 234 -8.94 -21.60 -6.47
CA ILE A 234 -10.27 -21.85 -7.06
C ILE A 234 -11.25 -22.39 -6.01
N HIS A 235 -10.82 -23.32 -5.15
CA HIS A 235 -11.63 -23.87 -4.06
C HIS A 235 -12.13 -22.81 -3.06
N THR A 236 -11.34 -21.76 -2.83
CA THR A 236 -11.62 -20.76 -1.79
C THR A 236 -12.49 -19.61 -2.29
N GLY A 237 -12.37 -19.23 -3.56
CA GLY A 237 -13.02 -18.03 -4.13
C GLY A 237 -14.49 -18.20 -4.54
N SER A 238 -14.94 -19.41 -4.88
CA SER A 238 -16.19 -19.66 -5.61
C SER A 238 -17.49 -19.44 -4.82
N LEU A 239 -17.41 -19.25 -3.49
CA LEU A 239 -18.55 -19.33 -2.57
C LEU A 239 -19.15 -17.99 -2.10
N PHE A 240 -18.60 -16.83 -2.50
CA PHE A 240 -18.76 -15.59 -1.72
C PHE A 240 -19.29 -14.33 -2.46
N THR A 241 -20.09 -14.43 -3.52
CA THR A 241 -20.44 -13.25 -4.33
C THR A 241 -21.81 -12.60 -4.02
N THR A 242 -21.88 -11.39 -3.39
CA THR A 242 -23.09 -10.50 -3.41
C THR A 242 -22.91 -9.06 -2.83
N LYS A 243 -23.97 -8.21 -2.94
CA LYS A 243 -24.00 -6.71 -2.99
C LYS A 243 -23.46 -5.97 -1.73
N HIS A 244 -22.88 -4.74 -1.70
CA HIS A 244 -22.75 -3.58 -2.63
C HIS A 244 -21.61 -2.55 -2.23
N ALA A 245 -20.82 -1.89 -3.13
CA ALA A 245 -20.19 -0.51 -3.00
C ALA A 245 -18.99 -0.14 -3.93
N LEU A 246 -19.10 0.93 -4.76
CA LEU A 246 -17.97 1.77 -5.22
C LEU A 246 -18.45 3.16 -5.71
N ALA A 247 -17.99 4.24 -5.09
CA ALA A 247 -18.21 5.63 -5.55
C ALA A 247 -17.04 6.57 -5.19
N GLU A 248 -16.33 6.30 -4.10
CA GLU A 248 -15.22 7.14 -3.59
C GLU A 248 -13.84 6.91 -4.25
N SER A 249 -13.69 5.98 -5.20
CA SER A 249 -12.37 5.63 -5.78
C SER A 249 -12.26 5.80 -7.30
N GLY A 250 -13.21 6.49 -7.94
CA GLY A 250 -13.17 6.78 -9.38
C GLY A 250 -13.08 5.52 -10.26
N GLY A 251 -13.73 4.42 -9.85
CA GLY A 251 -13.70 3.14 -10.57
C GLY A 251 -12.51 2.23 -10.25
N ASN A 252 -11.48 2.72 -9.55
CA ASN A 252 -10.22 1.97 -9.37
C ASN A 252 -10.21 1.07 -8.12
N PHE A 253 -9.79 -0.18 -8.31
CA PHE A 253 -9.71 -1.24 -7.29
C PHE A 253 -8.36 -1.28 -6.55
N THR A 254 -7.97 -0.16 -5.94
CA THR A 254 -6.75 -0.11 -5.11
C THR A 254 -6.94 -0.84 -3.78
N SER A 255 -5.86 -1.29 -3.14
CA SER A 255 -5.94 -1.90 -1.79
C SER A 255 -6.64 -0.99 -0.77
N GLN A 256 -6.50 0.33 -0.91
CA GLN A 256 -7.18 1.31 -0.07
C GLN A 256 -8.70 1.34 -0.35
N ALA A 257 -9.13 1.22 -1.61
CA ALA A 257 -10.54 1.07 -1.95
C ALA A 257 -11.12 -0.22 -1.36
N LEU A 258 -10.43 -1.35 -1.50
CA LEU A 258 -10.85 -2.66 -0.95
C LEU A 258 -10.91 -2.68 0.58
N GLN A 259 -10.09 -1.88 1.27
CA GLN A 259 -10.16 -1.66 2.72
C GLN A 259 -11.31 -0.71 3.13
N LYS A 260 -11.68 0.25 2.26
CA LYS A 260 -12.80 1.17 2.49
C LYS A 260 -14.18 0.53 2.25
N MET A 261 -14.25 -0.60 1.55
CA MET A 261 -15.47 -1.40 1.30
C MET A 261 -16.08 -2.05 2.56
N LYS A 262 -16.23 -1.31 3.66
CA LYS A 262 -16.67 -1.83 4.98
C LYS A 262 -18.04 -2.53 4.94
N LYS A 263 -18.98 -2.01 4.14
CA LYS A 263 -20.32 -2.61 3.97
C LYS A 263 -20.24 -4.00 3.31
N LEU A 264 -19.47 -4.10 2.22
CA LEU A 264 -19.21 -5.36 1.55
C LEU A 264 -18.38 -6.32 2.44
N ASP A 265 -17.40 -5.82 3.19
CA ASP A 265 -16.61 -6.63 4.13
C ASP A 265 -17.50 -7.27 5.21
N ASN A 266 -18.44 -6.51 5.78
CA ASN A 266 -19.43 -7.03 6.72
C ASN A 266 -20.38 -8.05 6.05
N PHE A 267 -20.87 -7.75 4.84
CA PHE A 267 -21.73 -8.65 4.07
C PHE A 267 -21.05 -9.99 3.78
N LEU A 268 -19.80 -9.98 3.33
CA LEU A 268 -19.00 -11.18 3.05
C LEU A 268 -18.75 -11.99 4.31
N ARG A 269 -18.43 -11.32 5.43
CA ARG A 269 -18.23 -11.97 6.72
C ARG A 269 -19.50 -12.64 7.23
N GLU A 270 -20.63 -11.97 7.12
CA GLU A 270 -21.92 -12.53 7.51
C GLU A 270 -22.33 -13.70 6.62
N THR A 271 -22.10 -13.58 5.31
CA THR A 271 -22.29 -14.68 4.35
C THR A 271 -21.48 -15.89 4.78
N ALA A 272 -20.20 -15.73 5.10
CA ALA A 272 -19.35 -16.81 5.57
C ALA A 272 -19.69 -17.37 6.96
N ARG A 273 -20.49 -16.65 7.77
CA ARG A 273 -21.08 -17.18 9.01
C ARG A 273 -22.26 -18.11 8.70
N VAL A 274 -23.20 -17.67 7.86
CA VAL A 274 -24.44 -18.43 7.55
C VAL A 274 -24.27 -19.50 6.46
N THR A 275 -23.25 -19.37 5.60
CA THR A 275 -22.82 -20.37 4.61
C THR A 275 -21.32 -20.64 4.79
N PRO A 276 -20.92 -21.33 5.88
CA PRO A 276 -19.51 -21.67 6.11
C PRO A 276 -19.04 -22.71 5.09
N GLN A 277 -17.76 -22.67 4.68
CA GLN A 277 -17.22 -23.57 3.65
C GLN A 277 -17.32 -25.08 4.01
N GLY A 278 -17.37 -25.39 5.31
CA GLY A 278 -17.61 -26.74 5.82
C GLY A 278 -17.99 -26.76 7.30
N PHE A 279 -18.41 -27.93 7.79
CA PHE A 279 -18.91 -28.12 9.17
C PHE A 279 -17.83 -28.07 10.25
N THR A 280 -16.57 -28.29 9.86
CA THR A 280 -15.40 -28.29 10.75
C THR A 280 -14.24 -27.55 10.10
N SER A 281 -13.27 -27.15 10.92
CA SER A 281 -11.99 -26.56 10.54
C SER A 281 -10.88 -27.23 11.36
N PHE A 282 -9.63 -26.77 11.24
CA PHE A 282 -8.49 -27.26 12.03
C PHE A 282 -8.10 -28.73 11.85
N HIS A 283 -8.35 -29.32 10.69
CA HIS A 283 -7.98 -30.70 10.40
C HIS A 283 -6.52 -31.00 10.76
N ARG A 284 -6.32 -31.95 11.67
CA ARG A 284 -5.02 -32.51 12.07
C ARG A 284 -5.12 -34.02 12.15
N LYS A 285 -4.08 -34.71 11.69
CA LYS A 285 -3.92 -36.15 11.92
C LYS A 285 -2.86 -36.37 13.01
N LEU A 286 -3.23 -37.08 14.07
CA LEU A 286 -2.27 -37.49 15.09
C LEU A 286 -1.27 -38.49 14.50
N LEU A 287 0.02 -38.16 14.58
CA LEU A 287 1.11 -39.05 14.18
C LEU A 287 1.51 -40.01 15.31
N LYS A 288 1.18 -39.65 16.56
CA LYS A 288 1.47 -40.41 17.77
C LYS A 288 0.26 -40.38 18.70
N THR A 289 0.10 -41.41 19.51
CA THR A 289 -0.90 -41.43 20.58
C THR A 289 -0.54 -40.37 21.62
N ILE A 290 -1.52 -39.56 22.04
CA ILE A 290 -1.34 -38.55 23.08
C ILE A 290 -2.37 -38.71 24.19
N THR A 291 -2.01 -38.31 25.41
CA THR A 291 -2.94 -38.20 26.53
C THR A 291 -3.17 -36.72 26.79
N LEU A 292 -4.43 -36.27 26.78
CA LEU A 292 -4.80 -34.90 27.13
C LEU A 292 -4.66 -34.67 28.64
N SER A 293 -4.63 -33.40 29.07
CA SER A 293 -4.65 -33.02 30.50
C SER A 293 -5.88 -33.55 31.26
N SER A 294 -6.95 -33.89 30.54
CA SER A 294 -8.15 -34.57 31.06
C SER A 294 -7.97 -36.07 31.33
N GLY A 295 -6.80 -36.64 31.05
CA GLY A 295 -6.54 -38.08 31.07
C GLY A 295 -7.05 -38.84 29.84
N GLN A 296 -7.75 -38.17 28.91
CA GLN A 296 -8.27 -38.79 27.70
C GLN A 296 -7.14 -39.15 26.72
N VAL A 297 -7.05 -40.44 26.35
CA VAL A 297 -6.08 -40.94 25.38
C VAL A 297 -6.66 -40.84 23.95
N LEU A 298 -5.94 -40.14 23.07
CA LEU A 298 -6.24 -40.02 21.64
C LEU A 298 -5.24 -40.87 20.83
N PRO A 299 -5.66 -41.96 20.16
CA PRO A 299 -4.77 -42.84 19.42
C PRO A 299 -4.07 -42.17 18.22
N ALA A 300 -2.86 -42.62 17.90
CA ALA A 300 -2.23 -42.34 16.61
C ALA A 300 -3.16 -42.68 15.44
N GLY A 301 -3.15 -41.85 14.39
CA GLY A 301 -4.05 -41.95 13.24
C GLY A 301 -5.38 -41.19 13.40
N SER A 302 -5.78 -40.80 14.61
CA SER A 302 -7.03 -40.06 14.85
C SER A 302 -7.00 -38.67 14.20
N LYS A 303 -8.17 -38.19 13.74
CA LYS A 303 -8.35 -36.82 13.26
C LYS A 303 -8.86 -35.92 14.39
N ILE A 304 -8.27 -34.74 14.50
CA ILE A 304 -8.72 -33.65 15.37
C ILE A 304 -9.24 -32.54 14.45
N GLU A 305 -10.42 -32.04 14.76
CA GLU A 305 -11.12 -30.97 14.03
C GLU A 305 -11.90 -30.11 15.04
N ILE A 306 -12.18 -28.86 14.69
CA ILE A 306 -12.94 -27.91 15.52
C ILE A 306 -14.28 -27.62 14.79
N PRO A 307 -15.44 -27.70 15.47
CA PRO A 307 -16.72 -27.38 14.84
C PRO A 307 -16.80 -25.88 14.49
N THR A 308 -17.17 -25.59 13.25
CA THR A 308 -17.40 -24.21 12.76
C THR A 308 -18.88 -23.85 12.77
N ILE A 309 -19.75 -24.81 12.42
CA ILE A 309 -21.18 -24.55 12.30
C ILE A 309 -21.84 -24.24 13.65
N SER A 310 -21.52 -24.99 14.72
CA SER A 310 -22.19 -24.80 16.01
C SER A 310 -21.96 -23.41 16.61
N PRO A 311 -20.71 -22.86 16.68
CA PRO A 311 -20.50 -21.49 17.15
C PRO A 311 -21.10 -20.41 16.23
N ASN A 312 -21.16 -20.66 14.92
CA ASN A 312 -21.75 -19.71 13.96
C ASN A 312 -23.27 -19.51 14.16
N PHE A 313 -23.96 -20.53 14.67
CA PHE A 313 -25.40 -20.53 14.93
C PHE A 313 -25.75 -20.51 16.44
N ASP A 314 -24.76 -20.28 17.31
CA ASP A 314 -24.98 -20.15 18.75
C ASP A 314 -25.53 -18.75 19.10
N ASN A 315 -26.68 -18.68 19.77
CA ASN A 315 -27.28 -17.41 20.18
C ASN A 315 -26.53 -16.72 21.32
N ASP A 316 -25.73 -17.47 22.11
CA ASP A 316 -24.85 -16.90 23.14
C ASP A 316 -23.60 -16.24 22.51
N VAL A 317 -23.32 -16.52 21.23
CA VAL A 317 -22.19 -15.95 20.46
C VAL A 317 -22.68 -14.89 19.46
N PHE A 318 -23.82 -15.10 18.81
CA PHE A 318 -24.43 -14.20 17.82
C PHE A 318 -25.94 -14.04 18.09
N ALA A 319 -26.37 -12.86 18.54
CA ALA A 319 -27.79 -12.62 18.82
C ALA A 319 -28.66 -12.74 17.55
N ASN A 320 -29.70 -13.58 17.60
CA ASN A 320 -30.54 -13.99 16.45
C ASN A 320 -29.73 -14.73 15.37
N SER A 321 -28.89 -15.67 15.78
CA SER A 321 -27.92 -16.38 14.94
C SER A 321 -28.50 -16.99 13.65
N GLU A 322 -29.75 -17.43 13.65
CA GLU A 322 -30.42 -18.03 12.48
C GLU A 322 -30.76 -17.01 11.38
N LYS A 323 -30.79 -15.71 11.70
CA LYS A 323 -31.06 -14.64 10.72
C LYS A 323 -29.76 -14.13 10.11
N PHE A 324 -29.83 -13.75 8.83
CA PHE A 324 -28.76 -13.05 8.13
C PHE A 324 -28.88 -11.54 8.37
N ASP A 325 -27.85 -10.93 8.98
CA ASP A 325 -27.76 -9.47 9.16
C ASP A 325 -26.42 -8.95 8.62
N ALA A 326 -26.46 -8.44 7.39
CA ALA A 326 -25.27 -7.95 6.68
C ALA A 326 -24.53 -6.78 7.37
N PHE A 327 -25.13 -6.19 8.41
CA PHE A 327 -24.59 -5.03 9.12
C PHE A 327 -24.33 -5.27 10.61
N GLN A 328 -24.51 -6.51 11.14
CA GLN A 328 -24.28 -6.79 12.56
C GLN A 328 -22.86 -6.38 13.02
N TYR A 329 -21.86 -6.62 12.17
CA TYR A 329 -20.47 -6.24 12.45
C TYR A 329 -20.18 -4.74 12.31
N SER A 330 -21.02 -3.96 11.59
CA SER A 330 -20.92 -2.49 11.59
C SER A 330 -21.28 -1.93 12.96
N ARG A 331 -22.40 -2.39 13.52
CA ARG A 331 -22.91 -1.92 14.81
C ARG A 331 -21.97 -2.32 15.96
N ALA A 332 -21.44 -3.55 15.94
CA ALA A 332 -20.40 -3.98 16.88
C ALA A 332 -19.12 -3.11 16.81
N ARG A 333 -18.74 -2.68 15.60
CA ARG A 333 -17.60 -1.78 15.38
C ARG A 333 -17.87 -0.34 15.82
N GLU A 334 -19.09 0.16 15.65
CA GLU A 334 -19.54 1.47 16.15
C GLU A 334 -19.54 1.51 17.69
N VAL A 335 -20.02 0.45 18.35
CA VAL A 335 -19.93 0.31 19.82
C VAL A 335 -18.46 0.28 20.29
N ALA A 336 -17.59 -0.48 19.62
CA ALA A 336 -16.17 -0.55 19.96
C ALA A 336 -15.40 0.78 19.75
N LEU A 337 -15.92 1.71 18.94
CA LEU A 337 -15.33 3.04 18.74
C LEU A 337 -15.57 4.01 19.92
N HIS A 338 -16.46 3.67 20.85
CA HIS A 338 -16.64 4.43 22.10
C HIS A 338 -15.60 4.04 23.18
N GLU A 339 -14.86 2.94 23.01
CA GLU A 339 -13.74 2.60 23.88
C GLU A 339 -12.45 3.32 23.47
N LYS A 340 -11.64 3.76 24.44
CA LYS A 340 -10.38 4.48 24.17
C LYS A 340 -9.17 3.55 24.28
N GLY A 341 -8.20 3.73 23.38
CA GLY A 341 -6.87 3.11 23.42
C GLY A 341 -6.70 1.85 22.57
N ALA A 342 -5.61 1.11 22.80
CA ALA A 342 -5.18 0.00 21.94
C ALA A 342 -6.21 -1.16 21.84
N ARG A 343 -7.09 -1.34 22.84
CA ARG A 343 -8.18 -2.33 22.80
C ARG A 343 -9.17 -2.07 21.65
N ALA A 344 -9.56 -0.82 21.41
CA ALA A 344 -10.50 -0.45 20.36
C ALA A 344 -9.95 -0.72 18.94
N ALA A 345 -8.64 -0.52 18.75
CA ALA A 345 -7.96 -0.87 17.50
C ALA A 345 -7.94 -2.39 17.26
N GLY A 346 -7.66 -3.18 18.30
CA GLY A 346 -7.70 -4.65 18.24
C GLY A 346 -9.11 -5.20 17.95
N ALA A 347 -10.13 -4.70 18.65
CA ALA A 347 -11.53 -5.05 18.41
C ALA A 347 -11.96 -4.69 16.98
N THR A 348 -11.55 -3.51 16.49
CA THR A 348 -11.83 -3.08 15.11
C THR A 348 -11.17 -3.99 14.06
N ALA A 349 -9.94 -4.45 14.29
CA ALA A 349 -9.28 -5.39 13.37
C ALA A 349 -9.96 -6.77 13.35
N ALA A 350 -10.41 -7.26 14.51
CA ALA A 350 -11.12 -8.54 14.67
C ALA A 350 -12.55 -8.55 14.10
N THR A 351 -13.05 -7.43 13.53
CA THR A 351 -14.35 -7.38 12.86
C THR A 351 -14.31 -7.58 11.34
N GLN A 352 -13.13 -7.57 10.73
CA GLN A 352 -12.98 -7.65 9.27
C GLN A 352 -13.21 -9.08 8.74
N PHE A 353 -13.70 -9.24 7.51
CA PHE A 353 -13.88 -10.56 6.87
C PHE A 353 -12.59 -11.38 6.87
N ILE A 354 -11.48 -10.73 6.51
CA ILE A 354 -10.13 -11.30 6.44
C ILE A 354 -9.50 -11.68 7.79
N SER A 355 -10.08 -11.21 8.90
CA SER A 355 -9.58 -11.50 10.24
C SER A 355 -9.82 -12.96 10.61
N VAL A 356 -8.97 -13.50 11.49
CA VAL A 356 -9.18 -14.84 12.07
C VAL A 356 -9.32 -14.71 13.57
N SER A 357 -10.35 -15.35 14.12
CA SER A 357 -10.65 -15.35 15.56
C SER A 357 -11.28 -16.69 15.94
N PRO A 358 -11.43 -17.02 17.24
CA PRO A 358 -12.19 -18.20 17.66
C PRO A 358 -13.65 -18.21 17.14
N THR A 359 -14.17 -17.03 16.82
CA THR A 359 -15.52 -16.77 16.27
C THR A 359 -15.53 -16.48 14.76
N ASN A 360 -14.39 -16.57 14.08
CA ASN A 360 -14.26 -16.44 12.62
C ASN A 360 -13.18 -17.39 12.11
N LEU A 361 -13.60 -18.63 11.82
CA LEU A 361 -12.73 -19.75 11.44
C LEU A 361 -12.69 -20.02 9.93
N VAL A 362 -13.30 -19.14 9.11
CA VAL A 362 -13.41 -19.24 7.65
C VAL A 362 -12.03 -19.45 7.00
N PHE A 363 -11.04 -18.67 7.44
CA PHE A 363 -9.66 -18.79 6.97
C PHE A 363 -8.77 -19.59 7.94
N GLY A 364 -9.33 -20.49 8.74
CA GLY A 364 -8.62 -21.11 9.88
C GLY A 364 -8.27 -20.09 10.97
N TYR A 365 -7.29 -20.37 11.83
CA TYR A 365 -6.89 -19.48 12.92
C TYR A 365 -5.43 -19.71 13.37
N GLY A 366 -4.86 -18.74 14.09
CA GLY A 366 -3.48 -18.77 14.58
C GLY A 366 -2.42 -18.88 13.47
N ARG A 367 -1.28 -19.53 13.78
CA ARG A 367 -0.15 -19.71 12.84
C ARG A 367 -0.50 -20.50 11.57
N HIS A 368 -1.59 -21.28 11.64
CA HIS A 368 -2.08 -22.14 10.57
C HIS A 368 -3.28 -21.57 9.81
N ALA A 369 -3.60 -20.28 10.01
CA ALA A 369 -4.56 -19.58 9.16
C ALA A 369 -4.12 -19.58 7.69
N CYS A 370 -5.09 -19.61 6.78
CA CYS A 370 -4.92 -19.65 5.33
C CYS A 370 -3.90 -18.58 4.89
N PRO A 371 -2.80 -18.96 4.21
CA PRO A 371 -1.77 -18.02 3.79
C PRO A 371 -2.31 -17.05 2.74
N GLY A 372 -3.16 -17.52 1.82
CA GLY A 372 -3.68 -16.77 0.67
C GLY A 372 -4.92 -15.92 0.94
N ARG A 373 -5.42 -15.83 2.18
CA ARG A 373 -6.67 -15.10 2.49
C ARG A 373 -6.66 -13.62 2.07
N PHE A 374 -5.49 -12.98 2.01
CA PHE A 374 -5.37 -11.59 1.52
C PHE A 374 -5.58 -11.49 0.01
N PHE A 375 -5.11 -12.47 -0.76
CA PHE A 375 -5.38 -12.58 -2.19
C PHE A 375 -6.87 -12.85 -2.42
N ALA A 376 -7.41 -13.91 -1.81
CA ALA A 376 -8.80 -14.34 -1.99
C ALA A 376 -9.82 -13.24 -1.61
N VAL A 377 -9.62 -12.53 -0.49
CA VAL A 377 -10.54 -11.43 -0.09
C VAL A 377 -10.49 -10.26 -1.06
N ASN A 378 -9.34 -9.96 -1.69
CA ASN A 378 -9.27 -8.92 -2.71
C ASN A 378 -9.98 -9.38 -4.00
N GLU A 379 -9.68 -10.58 -4.48
CA GLU A 379 -10.30 -11.21 -5.65
C GLU A 379 -11.84 -11.23 -5.52
N ILE A 380 -12.37 -11.79 -4.43
CA ILE A 380 -13.81 -11.83 -4.13
C ILE A 380 -14.41 -10.42 -4.16
N LYS A 381 -13.79 -9.43 -3.49
CA LYS A 381 -14.30 -8.05 -3.47
C LYS A 381 -14.33 -7.41 -4.85
N ILE A 382 -13.32 -7.64 -5.70
CA ILE A 382 -13.24 -7.08 -7.04
C ILE A 382 -14.26 -7.73 -7.98
N ILE A 383 -14.40 -9.06 -7.95
CA ILE A 383 -15.43 -9.80 -8.70
C ILE A 383 -16.81 -9.26 -8.33
N VAL A 384 -17.12 -9.21 -7.03
CA VAL A 384 -18.40 -8.74 -6.52
C VAL A 384 -18.68 -7.31 -6.95
N ALA A 385 -17.74 -6.40 -6.72
CA ALA A 385 -17.89 -5.00 -7.11
C ALA A 385 -18.07 -4.82 -8.62
N ASN A 386 -17.49 -5.67 -9.46
CA ASN A 386 -17.73 -5.62 -10.91
C ASN A 386 -19.16 -6.01 -11.29
N VAL A 387 -19.70 -7.10 -10.73
CA VAL A 387 -21.14 -7.44 -10.90
C VAL A 387 -22.01 -6.24 -10.55
N LEU A 388 -21.67 -5.52 -9.49
CA LEU A 388 -22.50 -4.46 -8.91
C LEU A 388 -22.50 -3.14 -9.66
N LEU A 389 -21.38 -2.79 -10.30
CA LEU A 389 -21.21 -1.53 -10.99
C LEU A 389 -21.62 -1.59 -12.46
N LYS A 390 -21.81 -2.82 -12.98
CA LYS A 390 -22.03 -3.06 -14.41
C LYS A 390 -23.34 -3.78 -14.69
N SER A 391 -23.86 -4.58 -13.76
CA SER A 391 -24.97 -5.49 -14.03
C SER A 391 -26.12 -5.41 -13.04
N ASP A 392 -27.34 -5.31 -13.56
CA ASP A 392 -28.52 -5.74 -12.83
C ASP A 392 -28.52 -7.28 -12.74
N VAL A 393 -28.93 -7.81 -11.59
CA VAL A 393 -28.97 -9.27 -11.33
C VAL A 393 -30.24 -9.62 -10.58
N LYS A 394 -30.96 -10.64 -11.07
CA LYS A 394 -32.15 -11.24 -10.45
C LYS A 394 -32.13 -12.77 -10.61
N ASN A 395 -32.94 -13.48 -9.85
CA ASN A 395 -33.17 -14.91 -10.07
C ASN A 395 -33.83 -15.15 -11.44
N ALA A 396 -33.55 -16.30 -12.08
CA ALA A 396 -34.30 -16.74 -13.25
C ALA A 396 -35.78 -17.02 -12.90
N ASP A 397 -36.02 -17.59 -11.72
CA ASP A 397 -37.34 -17.74 -11.09
C ASP A 397 -37.57 -16.59 -10.09
N PRO A 398 -38.52 -15.66 -10.33
CA PRO A 398 -38.81 -14.55 -9.44
C PRO A 398 -39.21 -14.96 -8.01
N ASP A 399 -39.86 -16.11 -7.86
CA ASP A 399 -40.45 -16.56 -6.59
C ASP A 399 -39.50 -17.45 -5.77
N ALA A 400 -38.38 -17.89 -6.35
CA ALA A 400 -37.42 -18.80 -5.71
C ALA A 400 -36.72 -18.25 -4.44
N GLY A 401 -36.82 -16.95 -4.16
CA GLY A 401 -36.22 -16.33 -2.98
C GLY A 401 -34.70 -16.52 -2.87
N ARG A 402 -34.20 -16.91 -1.70
CA ARG A 402 -32.80 -17.34 -1.52
C ARG A 402 -32.69 -18.82 -1.90
N LEU A 403 -31.86 -19.12 -2.89
CA LEU A 403 -31.53 -20.50 -3.27
C LEU A 403 -30.95 -21.28 -2.07
N PRO A 404 -31.39 -22.54 -1.84
CA PRO A 404 -30.88 -23.37 -0.75
C PRO A 404 -29.42 -23.78 -1.02
N ASN A 405 -28.66 -23.99 0.05
CA ASN A 405 -27.32 -24.59 -0.07
C ASN A 405 -27.47 -26.09 -0.38
N VAL A 406 -26.53 -26.65 -1.12
CA VAL A 406 -26.33 -28.09 -1.24
C VAL A 406 -25.34 -28.53 -0.15
N GLU A 407 -25.72 -29.55 0.62
CA GLU A 407 -24.85 -30.18 1.62
C GLU A 407 -24.25 -31.48 1.05
N PHE A 408 -22.94 -31.55 0.92
CA PHE A 408 -22.24 -32.76 0.46
C PHE A 408 -21.01 -33.07 1.31
N ALA A 409 -20.89 -34.32 1.76
CA ALA A 409 -19.84 -34.80 2.66
C ALA A 409 -19.62 -33.94 3.92
N SER A 410 -18.64 -33.04 3.91
CA SER A 410 -18.33 -32.10 5.00
C SER A 410 -18.47 -30.62 4.60
N MET A 411 -19.07 -30.35 3.44
CA MET A 411 -19.02 -29.06 2.73
C MET A 411 -20.42 -28.51 2.43
N TYR A 412 -20.47 -27.18 2.31
CA TYR A 412 -21.59 -26.45 1.72
C TYR A 412 -21.19 -25.94 0.33
N THR A 413 -22.05 -26.15 -0.67
CA THR A 413 -21.90 -25.56 -2.00
C THR A 413 -23.20 -24.86 -2.42
N SER A 414 -23.14 -24.04 -3.47
CA SER A 414 -24.34 -23.57 -4.17
C SER A 414 -24.93 -24.71 -5.03
N ASP A 415 -26.22 -24.60 -5.35
CA ASP A 415 -26.85 -25.48 -6.33
C ASP A 415 -26.41 -25.07 -7.75
N GLY A 416 -25.45 -25.82 -8.29
CA GLY A 416 -24.91 -25.64 -9.63
C GLY A 416 -25.90 -25.91 -10.77
N THR A 417 -27.15 -26.28 -10.50
CA THR A 417 -28.21 -26.40 -11.51
C THR A 417 -29.02 -25.11 -11.71
N LYS A 418 -28.83 -24.10 -10.86
CA LYS A 418 -29.64 -22.87 -10.87
C LYS A 418 -28.96 -21.73 -11.63
N SER A 419 -29.78 -20.98 -12.36
CA SER A 419 -29.36 -19.81 -13.14
C SER A 419 -29.78 -18.49 -12.49
N LEU A 420 -29.03 -17.43 -12.77
CA LEU A 420 -29.43 -16.05 -12.53
C LEU A 420 -29.50 -15.30 -13.87
N LEU A 421 -30.34 -14.27 -13.93
CA LEU A 421 -30.46 -13.37 -15.06
C LEU A 421 -29.61 -12.12 -14.81
N PHE A 422 -28.84 -11.72 -15.83
CA PHE A 422 -27.99 -10.53 -15.83
C PHE A 422 -28.33 -9.64 -17.02
N ARG A 423 -28.20 -8.32 -16.85
CA ARG A 423 -28.16 -7.33 -17.95
C ARG A 423 -27.27 -6.16 -17.56
N ASN A 424 -26.83 -5.35 -18.52
CA ASN A 424 -26.14 -4.10 -18.22
C ASN A 424 -27.06 -3.13 -17.46
N ILE A 425 -26.49 -2.33 -16.56
CA ILE A 425 -27.24 -1.30 -15.83
C ILE A 425 -27.68 -0.21 -16.84
N GLN A 426 -28.98 -0.18 -17.14
CA GLN A 426 -29.59 0.88 -17.92
C GLN A 426 -29.65 2.16 -17.09
N LEU A 427 -28.78 3.13 -17.40
CA LEU A 427 -28.75 4.42 -16.72
C LEU A 427 -30.03 5.23 -17.04
N CYS A 428 -30.83 5.50 -16.02
CA CYS A 428 -32.03 6.32 -16.14
C CYS A 428 -31.67 7.78 -16.47
N PRO A 429 -32.28 8.44 -17.46
CA PRO A 429 -31.84 9.76 -17.91
C PRO A 429 -32.34 10.90 -17.00
N SER A 430 -31.58 11.21 -15.94
CA SER A 430 -31.70 12.47 -15.19
C SER A 430 -30.43 12.86 -14.42
N SER A 431 -30.05 14.14 -14.53
CA SER A 431 -28.99 14.88 -13.80
C SER A 431 -27.51 14.45 -13.96
N GLU A 432 -26.82 15.18 -14.84
CA GLU A 432 -25.41 15.65 -14.79
C GLU A 432 -24.29 14.74 -14.24
N GLY A 433 -23.43 14.30 -15.16
CA GLY A 433 -22.07 13.81 -14.89
C GLY A 433 -21.47 13.16 -16.13
N PRO A 434 -20.43 13.71 -16.79
CA PRO A 434 -19.94 13.17 -18.06
C PRO A 434 -19.09 11.91 -17.87
N ALA A 435 -19.40 10.89 -18.66
CA ALA A 435 -18.67 9.62 -18.77
C ALA A 435 -17.35 9.79 -19.59
N PRO A 436 -16.42 8.82 -19.56
CA PRO A 436 -15.10 8.99 -20.17
C PRO A 436 -15.16 8.85 -21.70
N THR A 437 -14.88 9.94 -22.42
CA THR A 437 -14.73 9.91 -23.87
C THR A 437 -13.37 9.36 -24.31
N THR A 438 -13.40 8.71 -25.46
CA THR A 438 -12.28 8.30 -26.30
C THR A 438 -11.26 9.42 -26.56
N ALA A 439 -10.05 9.02 -27.01
CA ALA A 439 -8.89 9.90 -27.23
C ALA A 439 -9.24 11.26 -27.88
N PRO A 440 -8.80 12.39 -27.30
CA PRO A 440 -9.39 13.69 -27.64
C PRO A 440 -8.89 14.23 -28.97
N SER A 441 -9.80 14.28 -29.94
CA SER A 441 -9.78 15.35 -30.94
C SER A 441 -10.46 16.58 -30.34
N HIS A 442 -9.68 17.65 -30.08
CA HIS A 442 -10.13 19.00 -29.75
C HIS A 442 -11.28 19.15 -28.72
N ALA A 443 -10.97 19.05 -27.42
CA ALA A 443 -11.89 19.45 -26.34
C ALA A 443 -11.80 20.96 -26.01
N ASP A 444 -12.91 21.57 -25.57
CA ASP A 444 -12.95 22.96 -25.07
C ASP A 444 -12.04 23.11 -23.83
N PRO A 445 -11.04 24.01 -23.82
CA PRO A 445 -10.10 24.18 -22.72
C PRO A 445 -10.71 24.48 -21.33
N ARG A 446 -11.99 24.88 -21.25
CA ARG A 446 -12.61 25.38 -20.02
C ARG A 446 -13.21 24.31 -19.10
N SER A 447 -13.25 23.04 -19.52
CA SER A 447 -13.86 21.94 -18.75
C SER A 447 -12.89 21.21 -17.79
N VAL A 448 -11.57 21.37 -17.95
CA VAL A 448 -10.55 20.66 -17.16
C VAL A 448 -10.39 21.31 -15.77
N PRO A 449 -10.32 20.55 -14.65
CA PRO A 449 -10.07 21.11 -13.33
C PRO A 449 -8.78 21.94 -13.28
N LYS A 450 -8.81 23.14 -12.65
CA LYS A 450 -7.65 24.05 -12.60
C LYS A 450 -6.38 23.41 -12.04
N ALA A 451 -6.50 22.53 -11.05
CA ALA A 451 -5.35 21.80 -10.50
C ALA A 451 -4.68 20.88 -11.55
N ASP A 452 -5.47 20.24 -12.42
CA ASP A 452 -5.02 19.38 -13.51
C ASP A 452 -4.45 20.20 -14.67
N GLN A 453 -5.00 21.39 -14.95
CA GLN A 453 -4.40 22.35 -15.90
C GLN A 453 -3.00 22.79 -15.43
N ILE A 454 -2.87 23.20 -14.18
CA ILE A 454 -1.59 23.62 -13.57
C ILE A 454 -0.59 22.46 -13.58
N ALA A 455 -0.99 21.27 -13.15
CA ALA A 455 -0.13 20.09 -13.15
C ALA A 455 0.33 19.72 -14.57
N SER A 456 -0.59 19.70 -15.55
CA SER A 456 -0.27 19.39 -16.95
C SER A 456 0.71 20.40 -17.55
N LEU A 457 0.53 21.70 -17.32
CA LEU A 457 1.45 22.74 -17.75
C LEU A 457 2.87 22.53 -17.19
N VAL A 458 2.97 22.21 -15.89
CA VAL A 458 4.25 21.94 -15.23
C VAL A 458 4.91 20.66 -15.76
N LEU A 459 4.13 19.60 -15.98
CA LEU A 459 4.65 18.36 -16.56
C LEU A 459 5.11 18.57 -18.00
N GLN A 460 4.34 19.26 -18.84
CA GLN A 460 4.72 19.60 -20.21
C GLN A 460 6.05 20.38 -20.26
N GLN A 461 6.21 21.39 -19.40
CA GLN A 461 7.44 22.18 -19.32
C GLN A 461 8.61 21.39 -18.69
N PHE A 462 8.36 20.40 -17.83
CA PHE A 462 9.41 19.46 -17.42
C PHE A 462 9.80 18.49 -18.55
N PHE A 463 8.82 18.04 -19.34
CA PHE A 463 9.05 17.15 -20.47
C PHE A 463 9.69 17.84 -21.69
N SER A 464 9.67 19.18 -21.80
CA SER A 464 10.48 19.90 -22.79
C SER A 464 11.99 19.94 -22.45
N LEU A 465 12.38 19.74 -21.19
CA LEU A 465 13.79 19.81 -20.77
C LEU A 465 14.68 18.74 -21.45
N PRO A 466 15.98 19.01 -21.69
CA PRO A 466 16.89 18.05 -22.31
C PRO A 466 16.98 16.72 -21.56
N LYS A 467 17.16 15.60 -22.28
CA LYS A 467 17.24 14.24 -21.70
C LYS A 467 18.23 14.13 -20.52
N LYS A 468 19.39 14.83 -20.61
CA LYS A 468 20.42 14.91 -19.55
C LYS A 468 19.96 15.53 -18.21
N ARG A 469 18.77 16.15 -18.15
CA ARG A 469 18.16 16.73 -16.94
C ARG A 469 17.13 15.81 -16.29
N LYS A 470 16.77 14.69 -16.93
CA LYS A 470 15.73 13.77 -16.49
C LYS A 470 16.36 12.55 -15.82
N PRO A 471 15.67 11.91 -14.85
CA PRO A 471 16.14 10.67 -14.24
C PRO A 471 16.30 9.56 -15.29
N ALA A 472 17.38 8.78 -15.16
CA ALA A 472 17.72 7.71 -16.11
C ALA A 472 17.48 6.31 -15.52
N ILE A 473 17.60 5.29 -16.36
CA ILE A 473 17.85 3.91 -15.92
C ILE A 473 19.37 3.74 -15.93
N ARG A 474 19.95 3.28 -14.81
CA ARG A 474 21.40 3.01 -14.70
C ARG A 474 21.74 1.69 -15.36
N ASP A 475 23.01 1.52 -15.75
CA ASP A 475 23.54 0.28 -16.36
C ASP A 475 23.28 -0.96 -15.51
N THR A 476 23.12 -0.80 -14.19
CA THR A 476 22.74 -1.85 -13.23
C THR A 476 21.25 -2.22 -13.24
N GLY A 477 20.45 -1.69 -14.17
CA GLY A 477 19.00 -1.88 -14.24
C GLY A 477 18.21 -1.13 -13.15
N VAL A 478 18.84 -0.19 -12.44
CA VAL A 478 18.20 0.58 -11.36
C VAL A 478 17.57 1.85 -11.92
N HIS A 479 16.27 2.03 -11.69
CA HIS A 479 15.51 3.19 -12.19
C HIS A 479 15.64 4.39 -11.26
N GLU A 480 15.94 5.58 -11.79
CA GLU A 480 15.99 6.79 -10.99
C GLU A 480 14.62 7.48 -10.82
N TRP A 481 14.36 8.01 -9.62
CA TRP A 481 13.18 8.81 -9.30
C TRP A 481 13.57 10.19 -8.74
N THR A 482 12.67 11.17 -8.87
CA THR A 482 12.84 12.51 -8.31
C THR A 482 11.50 13.19 -8.03
N PRO A 483 11.34 14.01 -6.97
CA PRO A 483 10.21 14.91 -6.86
C PRO A 483 10.37 16.07 -7.84
N LEU A 484 9.26 16.64 -8.27
CA LEU A 484 9.15 17.82 -9.13
C LEU A 484 8.32 18.87 -8.41
N SER A 485 8.76 20.13 -8.44
CA SER A 485 7.99 21.26 -7.94
C SER A 485 8.17 22.47 -8.82
N SER A 486 7.19 23.38 -8.80
CA SER A 486 7.11 24.52 -9.71
C SER A 486 6.34 25.67 -9.06
N ILE A 487 6.69 26.91 -9.42
CA ILE A 487 5.81 28.08 -9.23
C ILE A 487 5.14 28.42 -10.56
N VAL A 488 3.82 28.57 -10.54
CA VAL A 488 2.96 28.94 -11.67
C VAL A 488 2.19 30.20 -11.31
N ALA A 489 2.09 31.15 -12.23
CA ALA A 489 1.27 32.34 -12.08
C ALA A 489 0.01 32.25 -12.95
N GLU A 490 -1.11 32.75 -12.44
CA GLU A 490 -2.34 33.00 -13.19
C GLU A 490 -2.57 34.51 -13.27
N ARG A 491 -2.87 35.04 -14.46
CA ARG A 491 -3.31 36.43 -14.67
C ARG A 491 -4.32 36.47 -15.81
N ALA A 492 -5.46 37.15 -15.62
CA ALA A 492 -6.53 37.24 -16.63
C ALA A 492 -6.99 35.88 -17.22
N GLY A 493 -6.88 34.78 -16.45
CA GLY A 493 -7.18 33.41 -16.89
C GLY A 493 -6.03 32.68 -17.60
N GLU A 494 -4.95 33.37 -17.95
CA GLU A 494 -3.74 32.77 -18.53
C GLU A 494 -2.84 32.16 -17.43
N LEU A 495 -2.40 30.91 -17.61
CA LEU A 495 -1.44 30.24 -16.72
C LEU A 495 -0.03 30.24 -17.33
N ARG A 496 0.97 30.70 -16.57
CA ARG A 496 2.39 30.64 -16.95
C ARG A 496 3.24 29.92 -15.89
N CYS A 497 3.99 28.90 -16.31
CA CYS A 497 5.00 28.26 -15.49
C CYS A 497 6.23 29.17 -15.38
N LEU A 498 6.58 29.61 -14.16
CA LEU A 498 7.66 30.58 -13.93
C LEU A 498 8.96 29.91 -13.51
N SER A 499 8.87 28.81 -12.77
CA SER A 499 10.02 28.02 -12.35
C SER A 499 9.69 26.54 -12.27
N ILE A 500 10.68 25.69 -12.50
CA ILE A 500 10.63 24.25 -12.28
C ILE A 500 11.90 23.83 -11.55
N ALA A 501 11.77 22.91 -10.61
CA ALA A 501 12.92 22.20 -10.08
C ALA A 501 12.61 20.76 -9.68
N THR A 502 13.63 19.92 -9.75
CA THR A 502 13.66 18.59 -9.14
C THR A 502 14.79 18.50 -8.13
N GLY A 503 14.68 17.64 -7.13
CA GLY A 503 15.75 17.44 -6.14
C GLY A 503 15.27 17.08 -4.74
N MET A 504 16.17 16.54 -3.93
CA MET A 504 15.81 15.80 -2.71
C MET A 504 16.95 15.69 -1.68
N LYS A 505 17.96 16.56 -1.76
CA LYS A 505 19.14 16.52 -0.87
C LYS A 505 19.50 17.91 -0.34
N CYS A 506 20.32 17.92 0.70
CA CYS A 506 20.77 19.12 1.40
C CYS A 506 22.25 18.99 1.79
N LEU A 507 22.88 20.13 2.09
CA LEU A 507 24.27 20.18 2.50
C LEU A 507 24.42 19.75 3.98
N PRO A 508 25.37 18.86 4.31
CA PRO A 508 25.74 18.56 5.69
C PRO A 508 26.16 19.80 6.48
N ALA A 509 25.85 19.85 7.78
CA ALA A 509 26.24 20.98 8.64
C ALA A 509 27.76 21.23 8.63
N ALA A 510 28.56 20.16 8.64
CA ALA A 510 30.03 20.23 8.61
C ALA A 510 30.57 21.00 7.39
N LYS A 511 29.86 20.97 6.24
CA LYS A 511 30.29 21.60 4.99
C LYS A 511 29.71 23.00 4.75
N LEU A 512 28.92 23.55 5.68
CA LEU A 512 28.33 24.88 5.52
C LEU A 512 29.40 25.98 5.43
N LYS A 513 30.45 25.90 6.26
CA LYS A 513 31.55 26.86 6.26
C LYS A 513 32.39 26.82 4.98
N GLU A 514 32.42 25.69 4.29
CA GLU A 514 33.08 25.54 2.98
C GLU A 514 32.28 26.20 1.86
N ALA A 515 30.98 26.46 2.05
CA ALA A 515 30.08 26.85 0.96
C ALA A 515 30.32 28.26 0.41
N SER A 516 30.75 29.20 1.27
CA SER A 516 31.08 30.61 0.96
C SER A 516 30.11 31.28 -0.02
N GLY A 517 28.80 31.09 0.20
CA GLY A 517 27.71 31.58 -0.64
C GLY A 517 27.50 30.86 -1.98
N ASN A 518 28.48 30.06 -2.44
CA ASN A 518 28.52 29.35 -3.72
C ASN A 518 27.72 28.03 -3.69
N GLY A 519 27.75 27.32 -2.55
CA GLY A 519 27.05 26.05 -2.36
C GLY A 519 25.58 26.21 -1.95
N LEU A 520 24.66 25.49 -2.60
CA LEU A 520 23.27 25.42 -2.16
C LEU A 520 23.15 24.59 -0.88
N HIS A 521 22.49 25.13 0.16
CA HIS A 521 22.29 24.44 1.45
C HIS A 521 21.20 23.37 1.39
N ASP A 522 20.22 23.58 0.53
CA ASP A 522 19.03 22.77 0.42
C ASP A 522 18.55 22.88 -1.01
N TRP A 523 18.57 21.75 -1.72
CA TRP A 523 18.17 21.65 -3.12
C TRP A 523 17.09 20.59 -3.28
N HIS A 524 16.15 20.54 -2.31
CA HIS A 524 14.86 19.92 -2.53
C HIS A 524 14.04 20.70 -3.55
N ALA A 525 13.23 20.00 -4.35
CA ALA A 525 12.45 20.56 -5.44
C ALA A 525 11.64 21.82 -5.05
N GLU A 526 10.92 21.79 -3.93
CA GLU A 526 10.08 22.91 -3.48
C GLU A 526 10.92 24.15 -3.14
N ILE A 527 12.11 23.94 -2.56
CA ILE A 527 13.02 25.01 -2.15
C ILE A 527 13.76 25.59 -3.35
N LEU A 528 14.14 24.74 -4.32
CA LEU A 528 14.70 25.19 -5.59
C LEU A 528 13.69 25.98 -6.42
N ALA A 529 12.42 25.52 -6.49
CA ALA A 529 11.37 26.23 -7.23
C ALA A 529 11.14 27.65 -6.69
N ILE A 530 11.18 27.83 -5.36
CA ILE A 530 11.12 29.16 -4.71
C ILE A 530 12.38 29.99 -5.01
N ARG A 531 13.58 29.39 -5.03
CA ARG A 531 14.81 30.12 -5.38
C ARG A 531 14.84 30.54 -6.85
N ALA A 532 14.40 29.68 -7.76
CA ALA A 532 14.25 29.97 -9.18
C ALA A 532 13.17 31.03 -9.43
N PHE A 533 12.07 31.02 -8.67
CA PHE A 533 11.08 32.10 -8.70
C PHE A 533 11.67 33.44 -8.23
N ASN A 534 12.52 33.44 -7.19
CA ASN A 534 13.23 34.64 -6.75
C ASN A 534 14.24 35.15 -7.79
N HIS A 535 14.96 34.25 -8.46
CA HIS A 535 15.82 34.60 -9.59
C HIS A 535 14.99 35.25 -10.71
N TYR A 536 13.89 34.60 -11.13
CA TYR A 536 12.98 35.14 -12.15
C TYR A 536 12.49 36.55 -11.80
N LEU A 537 12.02 36.78 -10.57
CA LEU A 537 11.56 38.09 -10.13
C LEU A 537 12.66 39.17 -10.16
N LEU A 538 13.90 38.84 -9.79
CA LEU A 538 15.02 39.77 -9.87
C LEU A 538 15.44 40.03 -11.33
N SER A 539 15.42 39.01 -12.19
CA SER A 539 15.66 39.18 -13.63
C SER A 539 14.56 40.03 -14.31
N GLU A 540 13.29 39.90 -13.89
CA GLU A 540 12.21 40.80 -14.35
C GLU A 540 12.43 42.24 -13.85
N ALA A 541 12.92 42.44 -12.62
CA ALA A 541 13.27 43.77 -12.11
C ALA A 541 14.41 44.41 -12.92
N VAL A 542 15.46 43.66 -13.27
CA VAL A 542 16.52 44.11 -14.20
C VAL A 542 15.91 44.50 -15.56
N LYS A 543 15.09 43.62 -16.16
CA LYS A 543 14.43 43.88 -17.45
C LYS A 543 13.58 45.16 -17.41
N LEU A 544 12.75 45.33 -16.38
CA LEU A 544 11.90 46.52 -16.18
C LEU A 544 12.71 47.80 -16.00
N SER A 545 13.89 47.71 -15.37
CA SER A 545 14.79 48.86 -15.17
C SER A 545 15.54 49.25 -16.44
N GLN A 546 15.73 48.33 -17.38
CA GLN A 546 16.38 48.58 -18.67
C GLN A 546 15.42 49.09 -19.75
N SER A 547 14.12 48.78 -19.64
CA SER A 547 13.11 49.18 -20.62
C SER A 547 12.61 50.61 -20.42
N THR A 548 13.12 51.54 -21.23
CA THR A 548 12.64 52.93 -21.32
C THR A 548 11.38 53.03 -22.20
N GLY A 549 10.20 52.81 -21.62
CA GLY A 549 8.90 53.05 -22.27
C GLY A 549 7.95 51.84 -22.31
N GLU A 550 6.82 51.98 -23.01
CA GLU A 550 5.66 51.08 -22.98
C GLU A 550 5.94 49.62 -23.39
N ASN A 551 7.06 49.34 -24.06
CA ASN A 551 7.50 47.98 -24.40
C ASN A 551 8.05 47.17 -23.21
N GLY A 552 8.14 47.78 -22.02
CA GLY A 552 8.62 47.18 -20.78
C GLY A 552 7.62 46.30 -20.03
N GLU A 553 6.69 45.61 -20.68
CA GLU A 553 5.70 44.81 -19.94
C GLU A 553 6.31 43.52 -19.32
N SER A 554 6.12 43.37 -18.00
CA SER A 554 6.23 42.09 -17.29
C SER A 554 4.83 41.53 -17.01
N PHE A 555 4.72 40.21 -17.10
CA PHE A 555 3.48 39.47 -16.80
C PHE A 555 3.13 39.53 -15.31
N ILE A 556 4.15 39.48 -14.44
CA ILE A 556 4.00 39.32 -12.99
C ILE A 556 4.34 40.58 -12.20
N LEU A 557 5.33 41.34 -12.67
CA LEU A 557 5.93 42.44 -11.93
C LEU A 557 5.52 43.78 -12.58
N GLN A 558 5.43 44.82 -11.77
CA GLN A 558 5.30 46.19 -12.24
C GLN A 558 6.02 47.14 -11.29
N TRP A 559 6.28 48.36 -11.75
CA TRP A 559 6.67 49.46 -10.87
C TRP A 559 5.58 49.70 -9.81
N ALA A 560 6.00 49.94 -8.57
CA ALA A 560 5.11 50.30 -7.47
C ALA A 560 4.49 51.69 -7.74
N THR A 561 3.16 51.77 -7.67
CA THR A 561 2.43 53.04 -7.87
C THR A 561 2.70 54.01 -6.71
N PRO A 562 2.41 55.32 -6.84
CA PRO A 562 2.54 56.26 -5.72
C PRO A 562 1.81 55.80 -4.45
N ALA A 563 0.61 55.21 -4.58
CA ALA A 563 -0.16 54.64 -3.46
C ALA A 563 0.50 53.38 -2.86
N ASP A 564 1.15 52.54 -3.67
CA ASP A 564 1.97 51.43 -3.14
C ASP A 564 3.19 51.96 -2.36
N ARG A 565 3.81 53.05 -2.86
CA ARG A 565 5.01 53.68 -2.31
C ARG A 565 4.76 54.41 -0.99
N GLU A 566 3.56 54.95 -0.77
CA GLU A 566 3.11 55.46 0.54
C GLU A 566 3.00 54.34 1.58
N ALA A 567 2.63 53.12 1.17
CA ALA A 567 2.46 51.98 2.07
C ALA A 567 3.78 51.21 2.33
N VAL A 568 4.66 51.07 1.33
CA VAL A 568 5.95 50.38 1.45
C VAL A 568 7.00 50.97 0.50
N SER A 569 8.29 50.95 0.88
CA SER A 569 9.36 51.63 0.15
C SER A 569 9.97 50.87 -1.04
N GLN A 570 9.40 49.73 -1.47
CA GLN A 570 9.97 48.92 -2.56
C GLN A 570 9.60 49.47 -3.95
N PRO A 571 10.56 49.54 -4.90
CA PRO A 571 10.33 50.10 -6.24
C PRO A 571 9.41 49.24 -7.11
N PHE A 572 9.31 47.92 -6.85
CA PHE A 572 8.47 47.00 -7.62
C PHE A 572 7.40 46.32 -6.76
N THR A 573 6.31 45.92 -7.39
CA THR A 573 5.26 45.08 -6.78
C THR A 573 4.79 43.99 -7.74
N ILE A 574 4.39 42.84 -7.20
CA ILE A 574 3.68 41.83 -7.99
C ILE A 574 2.26 42.35 -8.25
N ARG A 575 1.81 42.31 -9.50
CA ARG A 575 0.53 42.87 -9.94
C ARG A 575 -0.64 42.29 -9.13
N ASN A 576 -1.62 43.12 -8.78
CA ASN A 576 -2.74 42.75 -7.90
C ASN A 576 -3.67 41.68 -8.49
N ASP A 577 -3.68 41.50 -9.82
CA ASP A 577 -4.45 40.51 -10.55
C ASP A 577 -3.75 39.16 -10.71
N VAL A 578 -2.49 39.03 -10.24
CA VAL A 578 -1.70 37.79 -10.33
C VAL A 578 -1.94 36.89 -9.13
N LYS A 579 -2.25 35.61 -9.38
CA LYS A 579 -2.30 34.56 -8.36
C LYS A 579 -1.14 33.59 -8.53
N LEU A 580 -0.45 33.28 -7.44
CA LEU A 580 0.67 32.33 -7.43
C LEU A 580 0.22 30.96 -6.93
N TYR A 581 0.65 29.92 -7.62
CA TYR A 581 0.39 28.52 -7.32
C TYR A 581 1.71 27.76 -7.22
N MET A 582 1.76 26.77 -6.32
CA MET A 582 2.89 25.84 -6.26
C MET A 582 2.40 24.45 -6.62
N TYR A 583 3.01 23.80 -7.60
CA TYR A 583 2.86 22.36 -7.80
C TYR A 583 3.95 21.62 -7.03
N SER A 584 3.63 20.46 -6.45
CA SER A 584 4.61 19.52 -5.93
C SER A 584 4.14 18.08 -6.16
N SER A 585 4.93 17.29 -6.90
CA SER A 585 4.61 15.90 -7.26
C SER A 585 4.64 14.91 -6.09
N GLU A 586 5.13 15.35 -4.93
CA GLU A 586 5.13 14.63 -3.68
C GLU A 586 4.68 15.63 -2.60
N ALA A 587 4.03 15.14 -1.54
CA ALA A 587 3.74 16.01 -0.39
C ALA A 587 5.06 16.50 0.20
N PRO A 588 5.15 17.78 0.62
CA PRO A 588 6.40 18.36 1.10
C PRO A 588 6.96 17.51 2.25
N CYS A 589 7.98 16.73 1.90
CA CYS A 589 8.71 15.74 2.69
C CYS A 589 8.15 14.30 2.90
N LYS A 590 7.50 13.63 1.93
CA LYS A 590 7.06 12.19 2.01
C LYS A 590 8.18 11.13 1.98
N ASN A 591 7.94 9.93 2.54
CA ASN A 591 8.74 8.72 2.27
C ASN A 591 7.97 7.38 2.28
N LEU A 592 8.51 6.39 1.53
CA LEU A 592 8.28 4.93 1.65
C LEU A 592 9.63 4.18 1.71
N TYR A 593 9.73 3.04 2.40
CA TYR A 593 10.97 2.32 2.69
C TYR A 593 11.31 1.17 1.70
N LEU A 594 12.54 0.65 1.77
CA LEU A 594 13.03 -0.59 1.14
C LEU A 594 14.10 -1.22 2.07
N PRO A 595 14.13 -2.55 2.27
CA PRO A 595 15.11 -3.21 3.14
C PRO A 595 16.51 -3.35 2.49
N GLN A 596 17.56 -3.45 3.30
CA GLN A 596 18.93 -3.76 2.89
C GLN A 596 19.27 -5.23 3.16
N SER A 597 19.95 -5.88 2.21
CA SER A 597 20.67 -7.14 2.41
C SER A 597 22.13 -6.85 2.78
N SER A 598 22.64 -7.53 3.80
CA SER A 598 24.01 -7.35 4.31
C SER A 598 25.06 -8.16 3.54
N SER A 599 26.07 -7.48 2.97
CA SER A 599 27.45 -7.98 2.95
C SER A 599 28.42 -6.79 2.85
N ALA A 600 29.49 -6.84 3.64
CA ALA A 600 30.52 -5.81 3.65
C ALA A 600 31.89 -6.46 3.44
N THR A 601 32.67 -5.92 2.51
CA THR A 601 34.10 -6.24 2.41
C THR A 601 34.89 -4.96 2.11
N SER A 602 36.01 -4.82 2.80
CA SER A 602 36.80 -3.58 2.83
C SER A 602 37.56 -3.32 1.54
N ARG A 603 37.51 -2.08 1.03
CA ARG A 603 38.67 -1.37 0.48
C ARG A 603 38.44 0.14 0.41
N THR A 604 39.45 0.90 0.80
CA THR A 604 39.39 2.36 0.97
C THR A 604 39.34 3.08 -0.37
N SER A 605 38.14 3.47 -0.78
CA SER A 605 37.86 4.42 -1.86
C SER A 605 36.71 5.33 -1.42
N LEU A 606 36.56 6.50 -2.06
CA LEU A 606 35.66 7.58 -1.65
C LEU A 606 34.16 7.28 -1.96
N ILE A 607 33.64 6.19 -1.38
CA ILE A 607 32.30 5.66 -1.62
C ILE A 607 31.30 6.39 -0.72
N LEU A 608 30.61 7.37 -1.31
CA LEU A 608 29.43 7.98 -0.73
C LEU A 608 28.29 6.94 -0.74
N ILE A 609 28.12 6.18 0.34
CA ILE A 609 27.26 4.98 0.40
C ILE A 609 25.87 5.26 -0.17
N VAL A 610 25.54 4.52 -1.23
CA VAL A 610 24.31 4.69 -2.00
C VAL A 610 23.17 3.98 -1.28
N SER A 611 22.23 4.77 -0.75
CA SER A 611 20.94 4.31 -0.27
C SER A 611 19.92 5.43 -0.44
N PRO A 612 18.62 5.13 -0.64
CA PRO A 612 17.66 6.14 -1.07
C PRO A 612 17.45 7.24 0.00
N PRO A 613 17.44 8.52 -0.39
CA PRO A 613 17.13 9.64 0.50
C PRO A 613 15.66 9.59 0.89
N VAL A 614 15.47 9.92 2.15
CA VAL A 614 14.20 9.88 2.85
C VAL A 614 13.89 11.32 3.20
N GLN A 615 12.74 11.79 2.73
CA GLN A 615 12.20 13.07 3.16
C GLN A 615 11.28 12.79 4.37
N GLY A 616 11.16 13.72 5.30
CA GLY A 616 10.32 13.55 6.49
C GLY A 616 10.12 14.88 7.22
N GLY A 617 8.96 15.47 6.99
CA GLY A 617 8.44 16.69 7.62
C GLY A 617 7.01 16.45 8.09
N ASP A 618 6.43 17.35 8.87
CA ASP A 618 5.19 17.01 9.59
C ASP A 618 3.98 16.76 8.68
N ALA A 619 3.91 17.41 7.51
CA ALA A 619 2.83 17.25 6.53
C ALA A 619 2.80 15.86 5.82
N SER A 620 3.65 14.92 6.23
CA SER A 620 3.84 13.62 5.58
C SER A 620 4.17 12.47 6.54
N MET A 621 4.08 12.69 7.86
CA MET A 621 4.38 11.68 8.86
C MET A 621 3.43 10.49 8.77
N GLU A 622 2.15 10.72 8.49
CA GLU A 622 1.14 9.69 8.27
C GLU A 622 1.47 8.78 7.07
N LEU A 623 1.99 9.38 5.99
CA LEU A 623 2.47 8.61 4.83
C LEU A 623 3.70 7.77 5.21
N THR A 624 4.59 8.34 6.03
CA THR A 624 5.78 7.66 6.56
C THR A 624 5.41 6.52 7.54
N MET A 625 4.34 6.67 8.31
CA MET A 625 3.77 5.63 9.19
C MET A 625 3.14 4.49 8.38
N SER A 626 2.31 4.83 7.38
CA SER A 626 1.64 3.84 6.52
C SER A 626 2.60 2.98 5.67
N ALA A 627 3.87 3.39 5.59
CA ALA A 627 4.90 2.78 4.77
C ALA A 627 5.94 1.95 5.55
N GLN A 628 5.69 1.70 6.83
CA GLN A 628 6.54 0.86 7.69
C GLN A 628 5.88 -0.50 7.93
N GLU A 629 6.68 -1.56 7.89
CA GLU A 629 6.27 -2.93 8.22
C GLU A 629 6.01 -3.08 9.72
N ASP A 630 6.78 -2.35 10.55
CA ASP A 630 6.52 -2.16 11.99
C ASP A 630 6.18 -0.68 12.27
N PRO A 631 4.92 -0.35 12.62
CA PRO A 631 4.51 1.00 12.96
C PRO A 631 4.84 1.41 14.41
N THR A 632 5.51 0.56 15.19
CA THR A 632 5.84 0.82 16.60
C THR A 632 6.75 2.05 16.72
N PRO A 633 6.35 3.09 17.49
CA PRO A 633 7.17 4.28 17.64
C PRO A 633 8.45 4.00 18.44
N TRP A 634 9.57 4.52 17.94
CA TRP A 634 10.82 4.60 18.70
C TRP A 634 10.59 5.39 19.99
N VAL A 635 10.91 4.79 21.14
CA VAL A 635 10.79 5.43 22.45
C VAL A 635 11.74 6.62 22.53
N VAL A 636 11.24 7.79 22.95
CA VAL A 636 12.08 8.96 23.23
C VAL A 636 12.94 8.63 24.46
N PRO A 637 14.28 8.73 24.40
CA PRO A 637 15.11 8.47 25.57
C PRO A 637 14.72 9.38 26.74
N THR A 638 14.27 8.78 27.85
CA THR A 638 14.17 9.49 29.13
C THR A 638 15.56 9.86 29.61
N SER A 639 15.70 11.02 30.24
CA SER A 639 16.98 11.64 30.59
C SER A 639 17.77 10.93 31.70
N SER A 640 17.38 9.71 32.08
CA SER A 640 18.00 8.88 33.12
C SER A 640 19.05 7.89 32.59
N ASP A 641 18.97 7.48 31.32
CA ASP A 641 19.69 6.31 30.82
C ASP A 641 20.85 6.72 29.89
N GLN A 642 21.93 7.28 30.45
CA GLN A 642 23.17 7.55 29.72
C GLN A 642 24.44 7.16 30.48
N GLY A 643 24.90 5.93 30.24
CA GLY A 643 26.32 5.57 30.36
C GLY A 643 26.94 5.52 28.97
N GLY A 644 27.56 6.62 28.51
CA GLY A 644 28.25 6.68 27.21
C GLY A 644 27.96 7.97 26.43
N ALA A 645 29.03 8.67 26.01
CA ALA A 645 28.93 10.03 25.49
C ALA A 645 28.33 10.13 24.08
N VAL A 646 27.08 10.60 23.99
CA VAL A 646 26.46 11.13 22.76
C VAL A 646 25.67 12.40 23.14
N PRO A 647 25.77 13.53 22.39
CA PRO A 647 25.11 14.78 22.79
C PRO A 647 23.60 14.63 22.94
N SER A 648 23.06 15.10 24.06
CA SER A 648 21.65 14.98 24.43
C SER A 648 20.72 15.75 23.48
N ALA A 649 19.91 15.01 22.73
CA ALA A 649 18.84 15.59 21.92
C ALA A 649 17.65 15.96 22.81
N SER A 650 17.50 17.25 23.11
CA SER A 650 16.28 17.77 23.75
C SER A 650 15.05 17.57 22.86
N PRO A 651 13.81 17.54 23.41
CA PRO A 651 12.58 17.32 22.63
C PRO A 651 12.35 18.30 21.46
N SER A 652 13.00 19.46 21.48
CA SER A 652 13.00 20.48 20.43
C SER A 652 13.89 20.14 19.21
N GLN A 653 14.69 19.08 19.25
CA GLN A 653 15.77 18.84 18.28
C GLN A 653 15.57 17.61 17.37
N LEU A 654 14.35 17.09 17.20
CA LEU A 654 14.14 15.80 16.55
C LEU A 654 14.57 15.80 15.05
N PRO A 655 15.40 14.83 14.61
CA PRO A 655 15.87 14.75 13.23
C PRO A 655 14.88 13.97 12.35
N GLY A 656 14.29 14.69 11.39
CA GLY A 656 13.52 14.16 10.28
C GLY A 656 12.45 13.13 10.64
N ARG A 657 12.69 11.84 10.36
CA ARG A 657 11.71 10.74 10.56
C ARG A 657 11.74 10.10 11.95
N GLN A 658 12.73 10.39 12.79
CA GLN A 658 12.77 9.80 14.13
C GLN A 658 11.55 10.28 14.94
N TYR A 659 11.02 9.42 15.81
CA TYR A 659 9.86 9.72 16.65
C TYR A 659 8.65 10.20 15.80
N PHE A 660 8.32 9.47 14.73
CA PHE A 660 7.28 9.84 13.77
C PHE A 660 5.86 9.94 14.39
N SER A 661 5.64 9.31 15.54
CA SER A 661 4.43 9.45 16.36
C SER A 661 4.22 10.87 16.91
N ASN A 662 5.30 11.64 17.05
CA ASN A 662 5.25 12.98 17.61
C ASN A 662 4.88 13.97 16.49
N LEU A 663 3.58 14.06 16.22
CA LEU A 663 3.01 14.96 15.21
C LEU A 663 3.00 16.42 15.71
N GLY A 664 2.99 17.38 14.79
CA GLY A 664 2.80 18.81 15.09
C GLY A 664 4.07 19.58 15.45
N ILE A 665 5.23 18.92 15.48
CA ILE A 665 6.52 19.54 15.83
C ILE A 665 7.32 20.00 14.59
N VAL A 666 8.27 20.92 14.81
CA VAL A 666 9.27 21.31 13.79
C VAL A 666 10.31 20.20 13.61
N ARG A 667 10.68 19.88 12.37
CA ARG A 667 11.60 18.77 12.05
C ARG A 667 12.80 19.25 11.22
N ARG A 668 14.00 18.75 11.56
CA ARG A 668 15.25 19.02 10.81
C ARG A 668 15.46 17.99 9.69
N LYS A 669 16.18 18.37 8.63
CA LYS A 669 16.76 17.42 7.66
C LYS A 669 18.10 16.86 8.19
N PRO A 670 18.64 15.75 7.64
CA PRO A 670 18.00 14.79 6.76
C PRO A 670 17.11 13.82 7.57
N SER A 671 16.19 13.13 6.90
CA SER A 671 15.29 12.16 7.56
C SER A 671 15.87 10.74 7.57
N ARG A 672 17.19 10.66 7.69
CA ARG A 672 18.02 9.45 7.65
C ARG A 672 18.97 9.44 8.86
N PRO A 673 18.98 8.39 9.69
CA PRO A 673 19.87 8.31 10.85
C PRO A 673 21.34 8.12 10.45
N ASP A 674 21.59 7.56 9.27
CA ASP A 674 22.92 7.34 8.68
C ASP A 674 23.52 8.59 8.00
N ALA A 675 22.71 9.61 7.73
CA ALA A 675 23.15 10.77 6.95
C ALA A 675 23.67 11.89 7.88
N PRO A 676 24.77 12.57 7.52
CA PRO A 676 25.30 13.68 8.30
C PRO A 676 24.23 14.74 8.62
N PRO A 677 24.14 15.20 9.88
CA PRO A 677 23.07 16.10 10.31
C PRO A 677 23.13 17.45 9.58
N THR A 678 21.97 18.10 9.43
CA THR A 678 21.88 19.51 9.03
C THR A 678 20.90 20.26 9.93
N LEU A 679 21.01 21.59 10.00
CA LEU A 679 20.05 22.43 10.74
C LEU A 679 18.96 23.00 9.82
N SER A 680 18.95 22.59 8.54
CA SER A 680 17.90 22.96 7.59
C SER A 680 16.53 22.42 8.05
N LYS A 681 15.54 23.31 8.16
CA LYS A 681 14.12 22.96 8.36
C LYS A 681 13.62 22.01 7.27
N SER A 682 12.58 21.22 7.58
CA SER A 682 11.79 20.51 6.58
C SER A 682 11.16 21.49 5.55
N CYS A 683 10.74 20.99 4.38
CA CYS A 683 10.08 21.83 3.37
C CYS A 683 8.72 22.34 3.85
N SER A 684 7.96 21.53 4.60
CA SER A 684 6.68 21.95 5.16
C SER A 684 6.84 23.09 6.17
N ASP A 685 7.85 23.03 7.07
CA ASP A 685 8.14 24.12 8.02
C ASP A 685 8.64 25.41 7.33
N LYS A 686 9.23 25.30 6.12
CA LYS A 686 9.65 26.46 5.31
C LYS A 686 8.48 27.10 4.57
N LEU A 687 7.55 26.28 4.04
CA LEU A 687 6.31 26.76 3.44
C LEU A 687 5.39 27.39 4.50
N ALA A 688 5.32 26.82 5.70
CA ALA A 688 4.60 27.41 6.84
C ALA A 688 5.16 28.79 7.22
N LEU A 689 6.48 28.96 7.25
CA LEU A 689 7.09 30.29 7.45
C LEU A 689 6.74 31.27 6.30
N ALA A 690 6.71 30.79 5.05
CA ALA A 690 6.36 31.60 3.88
C ALA A 690 4.89 32.08 3.88
N GLN A 691 3.98 31.43 4.60
CA GLN A 691 2.61 31.93 4.83
C GLN A 691 2.60 33.31 5.51
N ALA A 692 3.64 33.66 6.28
CA ALA A 692 3.79 34.98 6.89
C ALA A 692 4.84 35.85 6.16
N THR A 693 6.00 35.28 5.81
CA THR A 693 7.13 36.04 5.24
C THR A 693 7.07 36.24 3.72
N SER A 694 6.00 35.82 3.05
CA SER A 694 5.91 35.64 1.60
C SER A 694 6.96 34.66 1.03
N LEU A 695 6.89 34.42 -0.28
CA LEU A 695 7.84 33.63 -1.07
C LEU A 695 9.16 34.37 -1.35
N LEU A 696 9.22 35.69 -1.12
CA LEU A 696 10.42 36.47 -1.39
C LEU A 696 11.58 36.05 -0.47
N SER A 697 12.78 36.08 -1.03
CA SER A 697 14.05 36.00 -0.31
C SER A 697 14.35 37.34 0.38
N SER A 698 15.36 37.38 1.25
CA SER A 698 15.80 38.65 1.86
C SER A 698 16.21 39.68 0.81
N LEU A 699 16.92 39.26 -0.24
CA LEU A 699 17.38 40.14 -1.33
C LEU A 699 16.20 40.66 -2.16
N ALA A 700 15.31 39.77 -2.61
CA ALA A 700 14.12 40.18 -3.37
C ALA A 700 13.17 41.08 -2.55
N SER A 701 13.12 40.92 -1.22
CA SER A 701 12.31 41.78 -0.33
C SER A 701 12.84 43.22 -0.20
N LEU A 702 14.07 43.52 -0.66
CA LEU A 702 14.58 44.90 -0.74
C LEU A 702 14.02 45.64 -1.96
N LEU A 703 13.74 44.91 -3.04
CA LEU A 703 13.34 45.44 -4.34
C LEU A 703 11.83 45.29 -4.62
N ILE A 704 11.17 44.29 -4.02
CA ILE A 704 9.82 43.86 -4.37
C ILE A 704 8.93 43.82 -3.12
N ASN A 705 7.77 44.46 -3.20
CA ASN A 705 6.73 44.45 -2.16
C ASN A 705 6.25 43.00 -1.89
N PRO A 706 6.28 42.51 -0.63
CA PRO A 706 5.87 41.15 -0.30
C PRO A 706 4.35 40.91 -0.36
N ALA A 707 3.50 41.96 -0.36
CA ALA A 707 2.06 41.85 -0.10
C ALA A 707 1.30 40.86 -1.00
N ASN A 708 1.73 40.72 -2.25
CA ASN A 708 1.15 39.81 -3.26
C ASN A 708 2.02 38.57 -3.56
N ALA A 709 3.19 38.44 -2.92
CA ALA A 709 4.15 37.35 -3.16
C ALA A 709 3.83 36.07 -2.36
N TYR A 710 2.55 35.70 -2.25
CA TYR A 710 2.06 34.57 -1.47
C TYR A 710 1.38 33.52 -2.35
N LEU A 711 1.45 32.25 -1.94
CA LEU A 711 0.73 31.16 -2.60
C LEU A 711 -0.78 31.26 -2.33
N SER A 712 -1.56 31.21 -3.40
CA SER A 712 -3.02 31.04 -3.35
C SER A 712 -3.40 29.58 -3.06
N ALA A 713 -2.65 28.62 -3.61
CA ALA A 713 -2.79 27.20 -3.27
C ALA A 713 -1.50 26.39 -3.53
N LEU A 714 -1.40 25.24 -2.84
CA LEU A 714 -0.44 24.16 -3.09
C LEU A 714 -1.17 23.00 -3.80
N ILE A 715 -0.79 22.70 -5.03
CA ILE A 715 -1.30 21.60 -5.84
C ILE A 715 -0.48 20.34 -5.54
N LEU A 716 -1.14 19.28 -5.10
CA LEU A 716 -0.56 17.97 -4.81
C LEU A 716 -1.32 16.87 -5.55
N PRO A 717 -0.66 15.80 -6.05
CA PRO A 717 -1.36 14.61 -6.51
C PRO A 717 -2.26 14.03 -5.40
N GLN A 718 -3.43 13.50 -5.77
CA GLN A 718 -4.40 12.98 -4.79
C GLN A 718 -3.78 12.02 -3.74
N PRO A 719 -2.90 11.04 -4.09
CA PRO A 719 -2.28 10.12 -3.11
C PRO A 719 -1.05 10.71 -2.38
N ALA A 720 -0.74 11.99 -2.60
CA ALA A 720 0.19 12.76 -1.80
C ALA A 720 -0.54 13.59 -0.72
N TYR A 721 -1.76 14.05 -0.97
CA TYR A 721 -2.50 14.88 -0.03
C TYR A 721 -3.05 14.07 1.17
N VAL A 722 -2.72 14.51 2.39
CA VAL A 722 -3.30 13.98 3.64
C VAL A 722 -3.95 15.15 4.39
N PRO A 723 -5.31 15.22 4.47
CA PRO A 723 -6.02 16.36 5.02
C PRO A 723 -5.58 16.76 6.44
N GLY A 724 -5.53 15.79 7.37
CA GLY A 724 -5.15 16.06 8.77
C GLY A 724 -3.69 16.49 8.93
N ALA A 725 -2.78 15.98 8.09
CA ALA A 725 -1.37 16.38 8.12
C ALA A 725 -1.18 17.81 7.59
N PHE A 726 -1.91 18.16 6.53
CA PHE A 726 -1.90 19.48 5.93
C PHE A 726 -2.50 20.52 6.89
N GLN A 727 -3.69 20.24 7.46
CA GLN A 727 -4.35 21.12 8.42
C GLN A 727 -3.45 21.38 9.64
N ARG A 728 -2.91 20.32 10.25
CA ARG A 728 -1.99 20.43 11.39
C ARG A 728 -0.79 21.32 11.08
N CYS A 729 -0.16 21.15 9.91
CA CYS A 729 1.07 21.84 9.56
C CYS A 729 0.86 23.31 9.14
N PHE A 730 -0.18 23.62 8.37
CA PHE A 730 -0.38 24.94 7.73
C PHE A 730 -1.53 25.78 8.32
N SER A 731 -2.36 25.18 9.19
CA SER A 731 -3.48 25.84 9.86
C SER A 731 -3.34 25.80 11.37
N ASP A 732 -3.42 24.62 12.00
CA ASP A 732 -3.54 24.49 13.46
C ASP A 732 -2.28 25.02 14.17
N ARG A 733 -1.09 24.59 13.72
CA ARG A 733 0.21 25.07 14.23
C ARG A 733 0.41 26.57 14.01
N MET A 734 -0.11 27.10 12.91
CA MET A 734 -0.04 28.52 12.57
C MET A 734 -1.15 29.34 13.27
N GLY A 735 -2.01 28.71 14.07
CA GLY A 735 -3.24 29.29 14.60
C GLY A 735 -3.06 30.58 15.40
N LYS A 736 -1.91 30.76 16.08
CA LYS A 736 -1.59 31.99 16.81
C LYS A 736 -1.28 33.19 15.93
N VAL A 737 -0.71 32.96 14.73
CA VAL A 737 -0.34 34.02 13.78
C VAL A 737 -1.33 34.13 12.61
N ARG A 738 -2.44 33.36 12.63
CA ARG A 738 -3.40 33.24 11.51
C ARG A 738 -4.05 34.56 11.07
N ASN A 739 -4.15 35.53 11.97
CA ASN A 739 -4.73 36.86 11.72
C ASN A 739 -3.68 37.98 11.79
N ALA A 740 -2.39 37.64 11.88
CA ALA A 740 -1.34 38.62 12.08
C ALA A 740 -1.01 39.39 10.80
N THR A 741 -0.88 40.70 10.95
CA THR A 741 -0.36 41.65 9.97
C THR A 741 0.86 42.34 10.58
N TRP A 742 1.82 42.72 9.74
CA TRP A 742 3.05 43.38 10.15
C TRP A 742 3.37 44.55 9.21
N GLU A 743 4.23 45.45 9.66
CA GLU A 743 4.81 46.55 8.86
C GLU A 743 5.40 46.03 7.53
N GLY A 744 5.49 46.90 6.51
CA GLY A 744 6.16 46.54 5.24
C GLY A 744 5.38 45.54 4.37
N GLY A 745 4.05 45.53 4.45
CA GLY A 745 3.16 44.73 3.59
C GLY A 745 3.01 43.25 3.97
N TYR A 746 3.73 42.76 4.98
CA TYR A 746 3.67 41.37 5.42
C TYR A 746 2.36 41.04 6.15
N ARG A 747 1.75 39.90 5.83
CA ARG A 747 0.60 39.36 6.55
C ARG A 747 0.56 37.84 6.48
N PHE A 748 -0.17 37.20 7.38
CA PHE A 748 -0.47 35.78 7.22
C PHE A 748 -1.43 35.55 6.05
N ARG A 749 -1.11 34.58 5.20
CA ARG A 749 -1.98 34.06 4.14
C ARG A 749 -2.18 32.55 4.35
N PRO A 750 -3.42 32.06 4.55
CA PRO A 750 -3.72 30.63 4.57
C PRO A 750 -3.27 29.95 3.27
N LEU A 751 -2.59 28.81 3.39
CA LEU A 751 -2.22 28.00 2.24
C LEU A 751 -3.34 26.99 1.97
N ASN A 752 -4.01 27.10 0.81
CA ASN A 752 -5.09 26.18 0.45
C ASN A 752 -4.54 24.93 -0.26
N PRO A 753 -5.01 23.71 0.05
CA PRO A 753 -4.68 22.53 -0.73
C PRO A 753 -5.58 22.44 -1.97
N LEU A 754 -4.99 22.09 -3.11
CA LEU A 754 -5.72 21.61 -4.28
C LEU A 754 -5.16 20.25 -4.67
N THR A 755 -6.03 19.32 -5.07
CA THR A 755 -5.61 17.99 -5.51
C THR A 755 -5.69 17.87 -7.03
N THR A 756 -4.72 17.16 -7.62
CA THR A 756 -4.69 16.85 -9.05
C THR A 756 -4.75 15.34 -9.30
N SER A 757 -5.42 14.96 -10.38
CA SER A 757 -5.41 13.59 -10.94
C SER A 757 -4.14 13.29 -11.75
N VAL A 758 -3.41 14.33 -12.15
CA VAL A 758 -2.24 14.25 -13.04
C VAL A 758 -1.00 13.87 -12.24
N GLU A 759 -0.43 12.71 -12.58
CA GLU A 759 0.69 12.10 -11.87
C GLU A 759 2.03 12.29 -12.56
N PHE A 760 3.09 12.49 -11.78
CA PHE A 760 4.42 12.67 -12.33
C PHE A 760 5.12 11.34 -12.58
N ASN A 761 5.45 11.05 -13.84
CA ASN A 761 6.07 9.79 -14.25
C ASN A 761 7.41 9.48 -13.54
N PHE A 762 8.14 10.47 -13.03
CA PHE A 762 9.39 10.23 -12.26
C PHE A 762 9.23 10.36 -10.73
N SER A 763 8.00 10.50 -10.22
CA SER A 763 7.72 10.42 -8.77
C SER A 763 8.19 9.07 -8.19
N LYS A 764 8.40 9.01 -6.88
CA LYS A 764 8.88 7.77 -6.25
C LYS A 764 7.90 6.62 -6.49
N ARG A 765 6.61 6.93 -6.43
CA ARG A 765 5.51 5.97 -6.56
C ARG A 765 5.46 5.36 -7.97
N GLU A 766 5.39 6.20 -9.00
CA GLU A 766 5.28 5.73 -10.39
C GLU A 766 6.54 4.98 -10.86
N VAL A 767 7.72 5.36 -10.37
CA VAL A 767 8.95 4.63 -10.66
C VAL A 767 8.97 3.27 -9.94
N THR A 768 8.58 3.23 -8.65
CA THR A 768 8.51 1.98 -7.88
C THR A 768 7.52 0.99 -8.50
N ALA A 769 6.36 1.48 -8.96
CA ALA A 769 5.33 0.66 -9.59
C ALA A 769 5.85 -0.05 -10.84
N ARG A 770 6.53 0.67 -11.75
CA ARG A 770 7.03 0.09 -13.00
C ARG A 770 8.34 -0.69 -12.90
N SER A 771 9.16 -0.45 -11.88
CA SER A 771 10.52 -1.04 -11.79
C SER A 771 10.65 -2.19 -10.78
N GLY A 772 9.53 -2.71 -10.25
CA GLY A 772 9.53 -3.83 -9.30
C GLY A 772 10.33 -3.57 -8.01
N GLY A 773 10.48 -2.30 -7.60
CA GLY A 773 11.22 -1.90 -6.40
C GLY A 773 12.73 -1.63 -6.60
N LYS A 774 13.34 -1.93 -7.75
CA LYS A 774 14.74 -1.58 -8.05
C LYS A 774 14.91 -0.10 -8.38
N ILE A 775 14.79 0.76 -7.37
CA ILE A 775 14.84 2.22 -7.51
C ILE A 775 16.02 2.89 -6.79
N ALA A 776 16.50 3.99 -7.38
CA ALA A 776 17.46 4.90 -6.74
C ALA A 776 17.00 6.36 -6.86
N PRO A 777 17.45 7.25 -5.96
CA PRO A 777 17.33 8.68 -6.21
C PRO A 777 18.05 9.09 -7.49
N CYS A 778 17.48 10.03 -8.23
CA CYS A 778 18.27 10.81 -9.17
C CYS A 778 19.32 11.62 -8.41
N ASN A 779 20.58 11.53 -8.86
CA ASN A 779 21.67 12.32 -8.29
C ASN A 779 21.68 13.76 -8.81
N VAL A 780 21.12 13.99 -10.00
CA VAL A 780 20.96 15.29 -10.64
C VAL A 780 19.68 15.95 -10.15
N SER A 781 19.74 17.24 -9.88
CA SER A 781 18.61 18.10 -9.56
C SER A 781 18.47 19.11 -10.68
N ALA A 782 17.40 19.01 -11.46
CA ALA A 782 17.14 19.91 -12.58
C ALA A 782 16.56 21.23 -12.05
N VAL A 783 16.95 22.34 -12.67
CA VAL A 783 16.39 23.67 -12.42
C VAL A 783 16.10 24.30 -13.76
N TRP A 784 14.91 24.84 -13.90
CA TRP A 784 14.51 25.66 -15.03
C TRP A 784 13.77 26.91 -14.55
N GLY A 785 13.95 28.00 -15.26
CA GLY A 785 13.14 29.20 -15.16
C GLY A 785 13.21 29.99 -16.46
N THR A 786 12.30 30.95 -16.59
CA THR A 786 12.40 32.01 -17.61
C THR A 786 13.69 32.82 -17.43
N HIS A 787 14.09 33.58 -18.47
CA HIS A 787 15.39 34.28 -18.58
C HIS A 787 16.61 33.33 -18.62
N SER A 788 16.55 32.34 -19.50
CA SER A 788 17.68 31.44 -19.85
C SER A 788 18.26 30.61 -18.70
N LEU A 789 17.54 30.48 -17.58
CA LEU A 789 17.92 29.62 -16.46
C LEU A 789 17.62 28.16 -16.79
N GLU A 790 18.64 27.39 -17.21
CA GLU A 790 18.56 25.92 -17.26
C GLU A 790 19.82 25.27 -16.66
N GLU A 791 19.71 24.79 -15.42
CA GLU A 791 20.80 24.15 -14.70
C GLU A 791 20.51 22.68 -14.39
N GLY A 792 21.56 21.88 -14.34
CA GLY A 792 21.54 20.57 -13.71
C GLY A 792 22.55 20.62 -12.57
N LEU A 793 22.12 20.23 -11.38
CA LEU A 793 22.87 20.40 -10.15
C LEU A 793 23.26 19.05 -9.57
N VAL A 794 24.49 18.93 -9.10
CA VAL A 794 24.98 17.78 -8.33
C VAL A 794 25.67 18.30 -7.07
N SER A 795 25.31 17.77 -5.91
CA SER A 795 25.86 18.20 -4.61
C SER A 795 25.72 19.71 -4.32
N GLY A 796 24.65 20.35 -4.83
CA GLY A 796 24.35 21.76 -4.59
C GLY A 796 25.15 22.76 -5.43
N VAL A 797 25.85 22.29 -6.48
CA VAL A 797 26.59 23.10 -7.47
C VAL A 797 26.26 22.64 -8.89
N ILE A 798 26.67 23.41 -9.91
CA ILE A 798 26.48 23.06 -11.32
C ILE A 798 27.18 21.73 -11.64
N GLN A 799 26.45 20.82 -12.27
CA GLN A 799 26.91 19.47 -12.66
C GLN A 799 28.22 19.55 -13.46
N GLY A 800 29.20 18.72 -13.09
CA GLY A 800 30.52 18.66 -13.71
C GLY A 800 31.52 19.73 -13.23
N ARG A 801 31.12 20.66 -12.36
CA ARG A 801 32.03 21.67 -11.78
C ARG A 801 32.46 21.30 -10.35
N LYS A 802 33.67 21.72 -9.96
CA LYS A 802 34.25 21.44 -8.63
C LYS A 802 33.51 22.22 -7.54
N ALA A 803 33.06 21.53 -6.50
CA ALA A 803 32.24 22.11 -5.44
C ALA A 803 32.86 23.37 -4.78
N PHE A 804 31.99 24.26 -4.34
CA PHE A 804 32.29 25.51 -3.59
C PHE A 804 33.14 26.57 -4.31
N GLN A 805 33.62 26.30 -5.52
CA GLN A 805 34.19 27.34 -6.38
C GLN A 805 33.10 28.27 -6.93
N GLU A 806 33.42 29.55 -7.10
CA GLU A 806 32.48 30.56 -7.61
C GLU A 806 31.99 30.26 -9.04
N ARG A 807 32.87 29.72 -9.90
CA ARG A 807 32.51 29.23 -11.24
C ARG A 807 31.58 28.01 -11.18
N ALA A 808 31.49 27.30 -10.05
CA ALA A 808 30.58 26.17 -9.85
C ALA A 808 29.24 26.58 -9.21
N ALA A 809 29.14 27.81 -8.70
CA ALA A 809 27.94 28.31 -8.06
C ALA A 809 26.77 28.35 -9.06
N SER A 810 25.65 27.75 -8.66
CA SER A 810 24.37 27.90 -9.34
C SER A 810 23.94 29.37 -9.37
N ALA A 811 23.24 29.80 -10.41
CA ALA A 811 22.54 31.09 -10.44
C ALA A 811 21.57 31.27 -9.24
N LEU A 812 21.10 30.17 -8.66
CA LEU A 812 20.27 30.17 -7.46
C LEU A 812 21.05 30.30 -6.14
N SER A 813 22.37 30.27 -6.15
CA SER A 813 23.23 30.33 -4.95
C SER A 813 23.06 31.64 -4.16
N ARG A 814 23.61 31.74 -2.93
CA ARG A 814 23.48 32.99 -2.15
C ARG A 814 24.26 34.12 -2.80
N ARG A 815 25.45 33.82 -3.34
CA ARG A 815 26.31 34.77 -4.05
C ARG A 815 25.65 35.26 -5.35
N ARG A 816 25.27 34.36 -6.27
CA ARG A 816 24.67 34.76 -7.57
C ARG A 816 23.34 35.52 -7.43
N LEU A 817 22.51 35.20 -6.43
CA LEU A 817 21.31 35.99 -6.15
C LEU A 817 21.61 37.38 -5.58
N TRP A 818 22.72 37.55 -4.83
CA TRP A 818 23.14 38.85 -4.30
C TRP A 818 23.70 39.72 -5.41
N GLU A 819 24.56 39.18 -6.28
CA GLU A 819 25.02 39.84 -7.52
C GLU A 819 23.83 40.33 -8.35
N LEU A 820 22.87 39.46 -8.69
CA LEU A 820 21.69 39.83 -9.46
C LEU A 820 20.80 40.90 -8.77
N ALA A 821 20.79 40.96 -7.44
CA ALA A 821 20.09 42.01 -6.70
C ALA A 821 20.86 43.35 -6.71
N VAL A 822 22.20 43.31 -6.73
CA VAL A 822 23.05 44.50 -6.95
C VAL A 822 22.85 45.03 -8.36
N ASP A 823 22.86 44.16 -9.38
CA ASP A 823 22.60 44.53 -10.78
C ASP A 823 21.24 45.23 -10.92
N ALA A 824 20.19 44.66 -10.31
CA ALA A 824 18.85 45.28 -10.29
C ALA A 824 18.85 46.65 -9.61
N ALA A 825 19.51 46.80 -8.46
CA ALA A 825 19.56 48.07 -7.72
C ALA A 825 20.45 49.14 -8.39
N GLY A 826 21.46 48.72 -9.16
CA GLY A 826 22.33 49.60 -9.96
C GLY A 826 21.55 50.38 -11.03
N LEU A 827 20.47 49.79 -11.55
CA LEU A 827 19.68 50.35 -12.66
C LEU A 827 18.55 51.30 -12.21
N LEU A 828 18.33 51.48 -10.90
CA LEU A 828 17.18 52.22 -10.34
C LEU A 828 17.35 53.75 -10.27
N GLY A 829 18.44 54.33 -10.78
CA GLY A 829 18.71 55.77 -10.62
C GLY A 829 18.74 56.19 -9.14
N GLU A 830 18.33 57.42 -8.81
CA GLU A 830 18.34 57.93 -7.43
C GLU A 830 17.42 57.16 -6.48
N GLU A 831 16.28 56.64 -6.96
CA GLU A 831 15.31 55.88 -6.15
C GLU A 831 15.91 54.60 -5.53
N GLY A 832 16.99 54.09 -6.12
CA GLY A 832 17.70 52.90 -5.66
C GLY A 832 18.74 53.10 -4.56
N GLU A 833 19.10 54.33 -4.16
CA GLU A 833 20.32 54.54 -3.37
C GLU A 833 20.30 53.84 -2.00
N ASN A 834 19.21 53.95 -1.24
CA ASN A 834 19.04 53.24 0.04
C ASN A 834 19.12 51.70 -0.12
N ILE A 835 18.72 51.17 -1.28
CA ILE A 835 18.78 49.74 -1.59
C ILE A 835 20.21 49.34 -1.98
N ARG A 836 20.92 50.16 -2.75
CA ARG A 836 22.34 49.97 -3.07
C ARG A 836 23.20 50.01 -1.79
N GLU A 837 22.97 50.97 -0.91
CA GLU A 837 23.63 51.04 0.40
C GLU A 837 23.36 49.76 1.22
N ALA A 838 22.11 49.30 1.29
CA ALA A 838 21.76 48.06 1.99
C ALA A 838 22.40 46.80 1.39
N LEU A 839 22.68 46.79 0.07
CA LEU A 839 23.34 45.69 -0.64
C LEU A 839 24.87 45.75 -0.59
N ARG A 840 25.47 46.93 -0.33
CA ARG A 840 26.91 47.14 -0.12
C ARG A 840 27.44 46.66 1.24
N GLY A 841 26.62 45.99 2.05
CA GLY A 841 26.99 45.50 3.38
C GLY A 841 28.24 44.61 3.36
N GLU A 842 29.11 44.78 4.35
CA GLU A 842 30.41 44.10 4.52
C GLU A 842 30.36 42.56 4.46
N SER A 843 29.18 41.97 4.60
CA SER A 843 28.94 40.54 4.42
C SER A 843 27.47 40.25 4.09
N TYR A 844 27.19 39.08 3.52
CA TYR A 844 25.81 38.61 3.29
C TYR A 844 24.96 38.56 4.59
N GLY A 845 25.60 38.43 5.75
CA GLY A 845 25.00 38.57 7.07
C GLY A 845 24.51 40.00 7.33
N SER A 846 25.40 40.99 7.17
CA SER A 846 25.07 42.41 7.39
C SER A 846 23.96 42.92 6.45
N VAL A 847 23.95 42.52 5.17
CA VAL A 847 22.85 42.81 4.23
C VAL A 847 21.50 42.32 4.77
N LYS A 848 21.48 41.15 5.43
CA LYS A 848 20.27 40.58 6.05
C LYS A 848 19.88 41.24 7.38
N GLU A 849 20.79 41.98 7.99
CA GLU A 849 20.63 42.68 9.28
C GLU A 849 20.39 44.19 9.11
N ASN A 850 20.53 44.73 7.89
CA ASN A 850 20.17 46.09 7.49
C ASN A 850 18.74 46.51 7.92
N GLY A 851 18.53 47.82 8.13
CA GLY A 851 17.27 48.42 8.56
C GLY A 851 16.06 48.12 7.67
N LEU A 852 16.21 48.10 6.34
CA LEU A 852 15.12 47.84 5.39
C LEU A 852 14.49 46.45 5.56
N LEU A 853 15.23 45.49 6.14
CA LEU A 853 14.73 44.14 6.42
C LEU A 853 14.26 43.96 7.88
N LYS A 854 14.17 45.02 8.69
CA LYS A 854 13.72 44.97 10.09
C LYS A 854 12.31 44.40 10.24
N ALA A 855 11.36 44.84 9.41
CA ALA A 855 10.00 44.30 9.41
C ALA A 855 9.99 42.79 9.10
N ARG A 856 10.75 42.37 8.08
CA ARG A 856 10.92 40.95 7.71
C ARG A 856 11.53 40.10 8.84
N ARG A 857 12.45 40.66 9.64
CA ARG A 857 13.02 39.99 10.81
C ARG A 857 11.97 39.81 11.92
N ARG A 858 11.23 40.87 12.27
CA ARG A 858 10.10 40.83 13.22
C ARG A 858 9.06 39.74 12.88
N VAL A 859 8.67 39.62 11.60
CA VAL A 859 7.75 38.55 11.15
C VAL A 859 8.32 37.16 11.42
N LYS A 860 9.61 36.95 11.15
CA LYS A 860 10.28 35.66 11.36
C LYS A 860 10.42 35.31 12.83
N GLU A 861 10.78 36.29 13.66
CA GLU A 861 10.85 36.17 15.12
C GLU A 861 9.48 35.74 15.68
N ALA A 862 8.42 36.50 15.38
CA ALA A 862 7.06 36.18 15.83
C ALA A 862 6.60 34.77 15.40
N VAL A 863 6.90 34.34 14.16
CA VAL A 863 6.54 32.98 13.70
C VAL A 863 7.39 31.89 14.36
N TRP A 864 8.67 32.13 14.65
CA TRP A 864 9.51 31.17 15.37
C TRP A 864 9.12 31.05 16.85
N GLU A 865 8.72 32.16 17.46
CA GLU A 865 8.26 32.19 18.84
C GLU A 865 6.87 31.59 18.99
N GLU A 866 5.92 31.85 18.09
CA GLU A 866 4.53 31.41 18.29
C GLU A 866 4.12 30.12 17.58
N ALA A 867 4.72 29.78 16.43
CA ALA A 867 4.30 28.64 15.62
C ALA A 867 5.41 27.60 15.35
N LEU A 868 6.67 28.03 15.24
CA LEU A 868 7.81 27.15 14.89
C LEU A 868 8.84 27.04 16.04
N LYS A 869 8.33 26.88 17.26
CA LYS A 869 9.13 26.75 18.50
C LYS A 869 10.17 25.63 18.42
N GLY A 870 11.31 25.85 19.08
CA GLY A 870 12.38 24.85 19.23
C GLY A 870 13.37 24.75 18.06
N TRP A 871 13.18 25.48 16.96
CA TRP A 871 14.10 25.41 15.83
C TRP A 871 15.45 26.08 16.06
N ALA A 872 16.54 25.30 15.91
CA ALA A 872 17.90 25.83 15.86
C ALA A 872 18.22 26.47 14.49
N LYS A 873 18.54 27.77 14.46
CA LYS A 873 18.90 28.52 13.25
C LYS A 873 20.15 27.92 12.57
N ASN A 874 20.06 27.64 11.27
CA ASN A 874 21.22 27.23 10.47
C ASN A 874 22.15 28.44 10.24
N ALA A 875 23.39 28.37 10.74
CA ALA A 875 24.39 29.44 10.68
C ALA A 875 25.72 28.93 10.08
N GLY A 876 26.62 29.85 9.72
CA GLY A 876 27.97 29.51 9.25
C GLY A 876 28.27 29.71 7.76
N ASP A 877 27.38 30.34 7.00
CA ASP A 877 27.59 30.71 5.58
C ASP A 877 26.96 32.09 5.27
N GLU A 878 27.32 33.07 6.09
CA GLU A 878 26.82 34.45 6.01
C GLU A 878 27.96 35.49 6.03
N GLY A 879 29.18 35.11 6.40
CA GLY A 879 30.35 36.01 6.46
C GLY A 879 31.12 36.17 5.14
N PHE A 880 30.55 35.80 3.99
CA PHE A 880 31.18 36.01 2.68
C PHE A 880 30.79 37.37 2.09
N THR A 881 31.63 37.91 1.22
CA THR A 881 31.46 39.19 0.52
C THR A 881 31.37 38.97 -1.01
N LEU A 882 31.04 40.00 -1.79
CA LEU A 882 31.14 39.95 -3.27
C LEU A 882 32.52 40.38 -3.79
N GLY A 883 33.32 41.10 -2.99
CA GLY A 883 34.60 41.71 -3.41
C GLY A 883 34.40 43.11 -4.00
N ASN A 884 35.46 43.93 -3.99
CA ASN A 884 35.37 45.38 -4.22
C ASN A 884 35.15 45.83 -5.69
N ASN A 885 34.51 45.00 -6.52
CA ASN A 885 34.29 45.25 -7.96
C ASN A 885 32.80 45.30 -8.36
N THR A 886 31.90 45.60 -7.41
CA THR A 886 30.46 45.86 -7.63
C THR A 886 30.06 47.23 -7.10
#